data_AF-A0A5B0P8K6-F1
#
_entry.id   AF-A0A5B0P8K6-F1
#
_cell.length_a   1.000
_cell.length_b   1.000
_cell.length_c   1.000
_cell.angle_alpha   90.00
_cell.angle_beta   90.00
_cell.angle_gamma   90.00
#
_symmetry.space_group_name_H-M   'P 1'
#
loop_
_entity.id
_entity.type
_entity.pdbx_description
1 polymer ?
#
loop_
_entity_poly.entity_id
_entity_poly.type
_entity_poly.pdbx_seq_one_letter_code
_entity_poly.pdbx_strand_id
1 'polypeptide(L)'
;MDDISTRRICNRDGCKITFSSKKQLKKHQRTVHQLQVSCKIYGAETRVTLARQEDQSFRCPTEGCEEEYNDPVRMQTHVKKCDPLRFQQSRVMPVPPSDYVHLVPTGDQVIEIPNYTNLAYNKYANILLCTRCHIGVSTNEVETHMWKAHQERVIEADVRRDFLAHGVTLPVASGKYPPARAGRHDVCEPVQGLLMYLGYFCQALHDGEVCAHTVRKEKSFTNHYGHVHKNASDHWKTKLERRYVQHLTVPKTRYFCVTYRPSSPVSVDVHSPHSDRLANSPSTSDLWAQLEQELSNLVVFGDAEVIDQSDPHASMVSNYLEVSGIKSHIESCTLALSCSREELFRTIDFPEETASWSRLVEDWLLDRMSALKLAHYGLRKEGLRESTDKEAPTVGLSPLQERQTGKRYSKAIAKLLVFTLNNSASPLASFWSKKQRSLLETLKEISRLKETTSPSAISTIYGLLDLAMFKFVCFSCSLAKRSRIQSALEQFVALSMIGEDGSFFSPLEMTHTIAAVQYGIRLGTMFHWVDLVESSTDLQDDDDPSNDLEITMMREHFSWISQDSRASPFMTIRDWIRLASTVIMNEQLPDQTHWADSEMTKLVVGSATITIFGIQKSLRIVITSLRTSFQNLLKGCNLPDFLPSELRDDSRNIKLHYNYLVASENQQMCRLKILRDWCLHGNTMGVLSRNWEEVMSNDVVDLEKLWYSPACWNWLEMADEILEMIYYMYHVGCGQPARGTEETCMLIRNLDSAPRNVYWRCGRIMLQTWYHKGQNITHRSKPRQVYLSGELSMQLHNYLAYVRPVQMLVFNLWGLV
;
A
#
# COMPACT_ATOMS: atom_id res chain seq x y z
N MET A 1 56.01 17.30 50.30
CA MET A 1 56.91 18.12 49.47
C MET A 1 56.28 18.22 48.11
N ASP A 2 56.04 19.46 47.71
CA ASP A 2 55.16 19.91 46.63
C ASP A 2 55.57 19.42 45.24
N ASP A 3 54.59 19.11 44.39
CA ASP A 3 54.72 19.45 42.97
C ASP A 3 53.41 20.04 42.45
N ILE A 4 53.37 21.37 42.47
CA ILE A 4 52.30 22.20 41.97
C ILE A 4 52.15 21.93 40.47
N SER A 5 51.03 21.30 40.11
CA SER A 5 50.48 21.26 38.75
C SER A 5 50.48 22.67 38.15
N THR A 6 51.54 23.00 37.40
CA THR A 6 51.72 24.30 36.75
C THR A 6 50.71 24.42 35.62
N ARG A 7 49.52 24.90 35.96
CA ARG A 7 48.47 25.30 35.02
C ARG A 7 49.04 26.37 34.08
N ARG A 8 49.04 26.09 32.77
CA ARG A 8 49.70 26.94 31.76
C ARG A 8 48.68 27.82 31.05
N ILE A 9 48.80 29.14 31.19
CA ILE A 9 47.88 30.11 30.58
C ILE A 9 48.38 30.50 29.18
N CYS A 10 47.47 30.72 28.24
CA CYS A 10 47.79 31.30 26.94
C CYS A 10 48.05 32.81 27.10
N ASN A 11 49.26 33.27 26.77
CA ASN A 11 49.64 34.70 26.88
C ASN A 11 49.55 35.45 25.53
N ARG A 12 48.60 35.08 24.67
CA ARG A 12 48.32 35.77 23.40
C ARG A 12 47.23 36.82 23.65
N ASP A 13 47.33 37.99 23.00
CA ASP A 13 46.43 39.12 23.24
C ASP A 13 44.95 38.72 23.29
N GLY A 14 44.27 39.12 24.37
CA GLY A 14 42.86 38.83 24.60
C GLY A 14 42.51 37.40 25.05
N CYS A 15 43.48 36.48 25.20
CA CYS A 15 43.21 35.09 25.60
C CYS A 15 43.69 34.79 27.03
N LYS A 16 42.83 34.22 27.88
CA LYS A 16 43.18 33.82 29.28
C LYS A 16 42.94 32.32 29.57
N ILE A 17 42.84 31.50 28.53
CA ILE A 17 42.50 30.07 28.66
C ILE A 17 43.69 29.29 29.24
N THR A 18 43.40 28.36 30.16
CA THR A 18 44.40 27.59 30.90
C THR A 18 44.41 26.11 30.49
N PHE A 19 45.59 25.50 30.38
CA PHE A 19 45.76 24.12 29.90
C PHE A 19 46.56 23.26 30.88
N SER A 20 46.23 21.96 30.92
CA SER A 20 46.89 20.96 31.77
C SER A 20 48.21 20.44 31.19
N SER A 21 48.54 20.75 29.92
CA SER A 21 49.81 20.35 29.31
C SER A 21 50.33 21.37 28.27
N LYS A 22 51.67 21.41 28.09
CA LYS A 22 52.31 22.20 27.01
C LYS A 22 51.77 21.82 25.62
N LYS A 23 51.41 20.56 25.40
CA LYS A 23 50.91 20.04 24.12
C LYS A 23 49.54 20.63 23.78
N GLN A 24 48.66 20.73 24.78
CA GLN A 24 47.35 21.36 24.62
C GLN A 24 47.45 22.87 24.41
N LEU A 25 48.31 23.56 25.18
CA LEU A 25 48.55 25.00 24.97
C LEU A 25 49.08 25.28 23.56
N LYS A 26 50.08 24.52 23.08
CA LYS A 26 50.60 24.68 21.71
C LYS A 26 49.56 24.37 20.64
N LYS A 27 48.67 23.40 20.87
CA LYS A 27 47.56 23.12 19.96
C LYS A 27 46.61 24.31 19.89
N HIS A 28 46.16 24.83 21.04
CA HIS A 28 45.31 26.01 21.12
C HIS A 28 45.93 27.25 20.45
N GLN A 29 47.22 27.53 20.71
CA GLN A 29 47.92 28.65 20.07
C GLN A 29 47.96 28.54 18.55
N ARG A 30 48.08 27.33 18.00
CA ARG A 30 48.04 27.11 16.54
C ARG A 30 46.63 27.20 15.97
N THR A 31 45.63 26.68 16.67
CA THR A 31 44.26 26.65 16.14
C THR A 31 43.51 27.98 16.31
N VAL A 32 43.89 28.81 17.28
CA VAL A 32 43.18 30.06 17.61
C VAL A 32 44.00 31.31 17.27
N HIS A 33 45.31 31.31 17.51
CA HIS A 33 46.14 32.53 17.44
C HIS A 33 47.05 32.63 16.21
N GLN A 34 47.15 31.56 15.41
CA GLN A 34 47.96 31.57 14.20
C GLN A 34 47.17 32.20 13.06
N LEU A 35 47.54 33.40 12.62
CA LEU A 35 46.82 34.16 11.60
C LEU A 35 47.14 33.74 10.16
N GLN A 36 48.30 33.10 9.93
CA GLN A 36 48.73 32.70 8.60
C GLN A 36 49.35 31.30 8.59
N VAL A 37 49.19 30.58 7.48
CA VAL A 37 49.79 29.26 7.27
C VAL A 37 50.37 29.13 5.85
N SER A 38 51.63 28.68 5.77
CA SER A 38 52.28 28.39 4.48
C SER A 38 52.00 26.95 4.06
N CYS A 39 51.39 26.75 2.89
CA CYS A 39 50.99 25.47 2.33
C CYS A 39 51.73 25.21 1.01
N LYS A 40 52.16 23.96 0.77
CA LYS A 40 52.67 23.53 -0.54
C LYS A 40 51.48 23.01 -1.34
N ILE A 41 51.20 23.63 -2.49
CA ILE A 41 50.09 23.24 -3.37
C ILE A 41 50.42 21.89 -4.03
N TYR A 42 49.40 21.06 -4.25
CA TYR A 42 49.55 19.79 -4.96
C TYR A 42 50.20 20.02 -6.33
N GLY A 43 51.26 19.26 -6.63
CA GLY A 43 51.99 19.35 -7.89
C GLY A 43 52.90 20.59 -8.07
N ALA A 44 52.77 21.64 -7.25
CA ALA A 44 53.58 22.85 -7.34
C ALA A 44 54.83 22.80 -6.45
N GLU A 45 55.95 23.36 -6.92
CA GLU A 45 57.14 23.56 -6.09
C GLU A 45 57.04 24.78 -5.16
N THR A 46 56.20 25.75 -5.52
CA THR A 46 55.96 26.99 -4.78
C THR A 46 55.02 26.78 -3.59
N ARG A 47 55.22 27.58 -2.53
CA ARG A 47 54.36 27.60 -1.34
C ARG A 47 53.48 28.84 -1.36
N VAL A 48 52.21 28.69 -0.97
CA VAL A 48 51.25 29.78 -0.81
C VAL A 48 50.97 30.02 0.66
N THR A 49 50.91 31.30 1.06
CA THR A 49 50.55 31.71 2.41
C THR A 49 49.06 32.02 2.47
N LEU A 50 48.32 31.27 3.27
CA LEU A 50 46.89 31.45 3.50
C LEU A 50 46.68 32.26 4.77
N ALA A 51 45.83 33.29 4.70
CA ALA A 51 45.39 34.06 5.86
C ALA A 51 44.14 33.43 6.49
N ARG A 52 44.04 33.50 7.82
CA ARG A 52 42.86 33.08 8.57
C ARG A 52 41.72 34.07 8.30
N GLN A 53 40.55 33.53 8.00
CA GLN A 53 39.34 34.29 7.70
C GLN A 53 38.64 34.77 8.97
N GLU A 54 37.62 35.62 8.83
CA GLU A 54 36.83 36.15 9.95
C GLU A 54 36.14 35.05 10.78
N ASP A 55 35.76 33.94 10.14
CA ASP A 55 35.19 32.73 10.78
C ASP A 55 36.22 31.87 11.55
N GLN A 56 37.46 32.34 11.66
CA GLN A 56 38.60 31.65 12.24
C GLN A 56 39.05 30.37 11.51
N SER A 57 38.69 30.17 10.24
CA SER A 57 39.17 29.08 9.40
C SER A 57 40.25 29.53 8.41
N PHE A 58 40.97 28.58 7.83
CA PHE A 58 41.70 28.78 6.57
C PHE A 58 40.89 28.10 5.47
N ARG A 59 40.89 28.68 4.27
CA ARG A 59 40.25 28.10 3.08
C ARG A 59 41.28 27.59 2.08
N CYS A 60 40.96 26.48 1.42
CA CYS A 60 41.82 25.91 0.39
C CYS A 60 41.92 26.86 -0.82
N PRO A 61 43.12 27.12 -1.36
CA PRO A 61 43.28 27.96 -2.55
C PRO A 61 43.04 27.20 -3.87
N THR A 62 42.78 25.88 -3.81
CA THR A 62 42.54 25.06 -5.02
C THR A 62 41.15 25.37 -5.58
N GLU A 63 41.10 25.81 -6.84
CA GLU A 63 39.85 26.13 -7.54
C GLU A 63 38.88 24.93 -7.54
N GLY A 64 37.63 25.16 -7.10
CA GLY A 64 36.61 24.10 -6.95
C GLY A 64 36.61 23.34 -5.62
N CYS A 65 37.54 23.61 -4.70
CA CYS A 65 37.58 22.99 -3.37
C CYS A 65 37.01 23.90 -2.27
N GLU A 66 35.93 23.47 -1.61
CA GLU A 66 35.27 24.25 -0.54
C GLU A 66 35.74 23.89 0.88
N GLU A 67 36.79 23.06 1.02
CA GLU A 67 37.25 22.59 2.33
C GLU A 67 37.94 23.70 3.14
N GLU A 68 37.49 23.88 4.37
CA GLU A 68 38.02 24.84 5.32
C GLU A 68 38.38 24.20 6.67
N TYR A 69 39.50 24.63 7.26
CA TYR A 69 40.01 24.07 8.50
C TYR A 69 40.49 25.17 9.44
N ASN A 70 40.12 25.09 10.71
CA ASN A 70 40.66 25.95 11.78
C ASN A 70 42.07 25.53 12.25
N ASP A 71 42.47 24.28 11.99
CA ASP A 71 43.80 23.74 12.31
C ASP A 71 44.76 23.89 11.12
N PRO A 72 45.82 24.72 11.24
CA PRO A 72 46.81 24.93 10.20
C PRO A 72 47.43 23.63 9.65
N VAL A 73 47.63 22.62 10.50
CA VAL A 73 48.29 21.36 10.11
C VAL A 73 47.37 20.51 9.22
N ARG A 74 46.06 20.54 9.50
CA ARG A 74 45.07 19.87 8.65
C ARG A 74 44.98 20.56 7.30
N MET A 75 44.97 21.90 7.28
CA MET A 75 44.99 22.67 6.05
C MET A 75 46.24 22.37 5.19
N GLN A 76 47.44 22.37 5.79
CA GLN A 76 48.67 22.02 5.08
C GLN A 76 48.64 20.60 4.50
N THR A 77 48.08 19.64 5.25
CA THR A 77 47.99 18.25 4.80
C THR A 77 46.96 18.08 3.69
N HIS A 78 45.85 18.82 3.77
CA HIS A 78 44.81 18.86 2.76
C HIS A 78 45.33 19.48 1.45
N VAL A 79 45.85 20.71 1.48
CA VAL A 79 46.33 21.44 0.29
C VAL A 79 47.43 20.68 -0.45
N LYS A 80 48.33 20.02 0.28
CA LYS A 80 49.39 19.18 -0.30
C LYS A 80 48.85 17.98 -1.10
N LYS A 81 47.61 17.56 -0.84
CA LYS A 81 46.95 16.40 -1.45
C LYS A 81 45.72 16.78 -2.28
N CYS A 82 45.40 18.07 -2.39
CA CYS A 82 44.21 18.57 -3.03
C CYS A 82 44.48 18.83 -4.52
N ASP A 83 44.30 17.76 -5.32
CA ASP A 83 44.54 17.75 -6.76
C ASP A 83 43.47 18.54 -7.53
N PRO A 84 43.80 19.63 -8.25
CA PRO A 84 42.85 20.42 -9.02
C PRO A 84 42.08 19.60 -10.08
N LEU A 85 42.73 18.58 -10.67
CA LEU A 85 42.12 17.73 -11.70
C LEU A 85 40.97 16.86 -11.15
N ARG A 86 40.90 16.65 -9.82
CA ARG A 86 39.78 15.93 -9.18
C ARG A 86 38.46 16.71 -9.22
N PHE A 87 38.51 18.03 -9.39
CA PHE A 87 37.33 18.89 -9.44
C PHE A 87 36.90 19.21 -10.87
N GLN A 88 37.74 18.90 -11.87
CA GLN A 88 37.44 19.01 -13.30
C GLN A 88 37.02 17.69 -13.96
N GLN A 89 36.90 16.59 -13.20
CA GLN A 89 36.46 15.28 -13.70
C GLN A 89 35.11 14.86 -13.14
N SER A 90 34.22 14.36 -14.01
CA SER A 90 32.99 13.68 -13.63
C SER A 90 33.28 12.42 -12.80
N ARG A 91 32.77 12.44 -11.55
CA ARG A 91 32.59 11.35 -10.58
C ARG A 91 33.61 10.21 -10.56
N VAL A 92 34.29 10.09 -9.42
CA VAL A 92 34.50 8.78 -8.77
C VAL A 92 33.82 8.81 -7.41
N MET A 93 32.66 8.16 -7.30
CA MET A 93 32.08 7.85 -6.00
C MET A 93 32.88 6.70 -5.36
N PRO A 94 33.25 6.81 -4.06
CA PRO A 94 33.70 5.68 -3.26
C PRO A 94 32.61 4.61 -3.06
N VAL A 95 33.08 3.39 -2.81
CA VAL A 95 32.38 2.11 -2.68
C VAL A 95 31.08 2.21 -1.83
N PRO A 96 29.97 1.55 -2.23
CA PRO A 96 28.71 1.53 -1.47
C PRO A 96 28.86 1.00 -0.04
N PRO A 97 28.00 1.41 0.92
CA PRO A 97 28.02 0.91 2.29
C PRO A 97 27.83 -0.61 2.36
N SER A 98 28.51 -1.21 3.33
CA SER A 98 28.60 -2.64 3.59
C SER A 98 27.27 -3.26 4.06
N ASP A 99 27.15 -4.56 3.75
CA ASP A 99 26.36 -5.59 4.45
C ASP A 99 24.94 -5.91 3.94
N TYR A 100 24.86 -6.57 2.79
CA TYR A 100 23.82 -7.59 2.57
C TYR A 100 24.13 -8.78 3.48
N VAL A 101 23.35 -8.94 4.55
CA VAL A 101 23.43 -10.09 5.46
C VAL A 101 22.26 -11.02 5.14
N HIS A 102 22.56 -12.21 4.66
CA HIS A 102 21.58 -13.25 4.35
C HIS A 102 21.68 -14.35 5.40
N LEU A 103 20.59 -14.63 6.13
CA LEU A 103 20.52 -15.86 6.93
C LEU A 103 20.34 -17.04 5.96
N VAL A 104 21.25 -18.01 6.00
CA VAL A 104 21.08 -19.25 5.24
C VAL A 104 19.97 -20.06 5.94
N PRO A 105 18.84 -20.40 5.26
CA PRO A 105 17.73 -21.12 5.87
C PRO A 105 18.18 -22.43 6.52
N THR A 106 17.56 -22.79 7.64
CA THR A 106 17.76 -24.11 8.25
C THR A 106 17.11 -25.18 7.36
N GLY A 107 17.80 -26.30 7.21
CA GLY A 107 17.37 -27.43 6.39
C GLY A 107 18.02 -28.71 6.89
N ASP A 108 18.41 -29.58 5.97
CA ASP A 108 18.99 -30.88 6.24
C ASP A 108 20.30 -30.84 7.06
N GLN A 109 21.05 -29.74 7.07
CA GLN A 109 22.27 -29.61 7.87
C GLN A 109 21.99 -29.38 9.36
N VAL A 110 20.78 -28.96 9.75
CA VAL A 110 20.46 -28.55 11.13
C VAL A 110 19.57 -29.58 11.82
N ILE A 111 19.96 -29.98 13.03
CA ILE A 111 19.23 -30.87 13.92
C ILE A 111 18.74 -30.04 15.11
N GLU A 112 17.43 -29.92 15.24
CA GLU A 112 16.76 -29.26 16.37
C GLU A 112 16.21 -30.34 17.32
N ILE A 113 16.31 -30.11 18.62
CA ILE A 113 15.73 -31.00 19.64
C ILE A 113 14.68 -30.23 20.45
N PRO A 114 13.59 -30.88 20.88
CA PRO A 114 12.47 -30.19 21.55
C PRO A 114 12.85 -29.54 22.88
N ASN A 115 13.95 -29.97 23.51
CA ASN A 115 14.42 -29.47 24.80
C ASN A 115 14.88 -28.00 24.77
N TYR A 116 15.27 -27.47 23.59
CA TYR A 116 15.80 -26.12 23.47
C TYR A 116 15.20 -25.41 22.26
N THR A 117 14.59 -24.24 22.49
CA THR A 117 13.99 -23.42 21.43
C THR A 117 15.03 -22.56 20.69
N ASN A 118 16.14 -22.25 21.37
CA ASN A 118 17.16 -21.32 20.90
C ASN A 118 18.49 -21.99 20.52
N LEU A 119 18.58 -23.32 20.63
CA LEU A 119 19.78 -24.10 20.33
C LEU A 119 19.48 -25.19 19.30
N ALA A 120 20.36 -25.29 18.31
CA ALA A 120 20.30 -26.33 17.29
C ALA A 120 21.70 -26.82 16.98
N TYR A 121 21.85 -28.01 16.43
CA TYR A 121 23.15 -28.55 16.04
C TYR A 121 23.28 -28.61 14.52
N ASN A 122 24.31 -27.97 13.96
CA ASN A 122 24.60 -28.10 12.54
C ASN A 122 25.59 -29.26 12.31
N LYS A 123 25.11 -30.34 11.68
CA LYS A 123 25.88 -31.57 11.41
C LYS A 123 26.92 -31.39 10.30
N TYR A 124 26.69 -30.45 9.38
CA TYR A 124 27.63 -30.15 8.28
C TYR A 124 28.86 -29.40 8.78
N ALA A 125 28.66 -28.38 9.61
CA ALA A 125 29.74 -27.59 10.20
C ALA A 125 30.25 -28.14 11.54
N ASN A 126 29.63 -29.21 12.06
CA ASN A 126 29.90 -29.81 13.37
C ASN A 126 29.99 -28.73 14.47
N ILE A 127 28.88 -28.02 14.69
CA ILE A 127 28.84 -26.89 15.62
C ILE A 127 27.45 -26.71 16.23
N LEU A 128 27.41 -26.35 17.52
CA LEU A 128 26.18 -25.91 18.18
C LEU A 128 25.85 -24.48 17.74
N LEU A 129 24.63 -24.24 17.30
CA LEU A 129 24.12 -22.96 16.83
C LEU A 129 23.21 -22.33 17.88
N CYS A 130 23.39 -21.04 18.11
CA CYS A 130 22.33 -20.23 18.67
C CYS A 130 21.42 -19.77 17.53
N THR A 131 20.18 -20.25 17.49
CA THR A 131 19.21 -19.91 16.44
C THR A 131 18.68 -18.47 16.58
N ARG A 132 18.93 -17.81 17.72
CA ARG A 132 18.58 -16.40 17.95
C ARG A 132 19.67 -15.41 17.52
N CYS A 133 20.94 -15.75 17.74
CA CYS A 133 22.07 -14.93 17.28
C CYS A 133 22.58 -15.30 15.88
N HIS A 134 22.18 -16.47 15.34
CA HIS A 134 22.68 -17.02 14.08
C HIS A 134 24.21 -17.11 14.03
N ILE A 135 24.79 -17.53 15.16
CA ILE A 135 26.22 -17.81 15.31
C ILE A 135 26.41 -19.20 15.91
N GLY A 136 27.53 -19.81 15.60
CA GLY A 136 28.02 -20.96 16.32
C GLY A 136 28.51 -20.58 17.71
N VAL A 137 28.18 -21.44 18.67
CA VAL A 137 28.52 -21.33 20.07
C VAL A 137 29.33 -22.57 20.43
N SER A 138 30.45 -22.38 21.13
CA SER A 138 31.20 -23.52 21.66
C SER A 138 30.37 -24.17 22.76
N THR A 139 30.28 -25.50 22.79
CA THR A 139 29.48 -26.20 23.81
C THR A 139 29.93 -25.81 25.22
N ASN A 140 31.25 -25.66 25.45
CA ASN A 140 31.81 -25.20 26.74
C ASN A 140 31.49 -23.74 27.09
N GLU A 141 31.02 -22.94 26.13
CA GLU A 141 30.68 -21.53 26.30
C GLU A 141 29.17 -21.29 26.23
N VAL A 142 28.36 -22.36 26.10
CA VAL A 142 26.92 -22.24 25.89
C VAL A 142 26.23 -21.57 27.07
N GLU A 143 26.57 -21.93 28.31
CA GLU A 143 25.98 -21.32 29.51
C GLU A 143 26.27 -19.81 29.55
N THR A 144 27.53 -19.44 29.28
CA THR A 144 27.98 -18.05 29.30
C THR A 144 27.34 -17.25 28.17
N HIS A 145 27.21 -17.83 26.98
CA HIS A 145 26.57 -17.20 25.83
C HIS A 145 25.07 -16.99 26.08
N MET A 146 24.34 -18.03 26.47
CA MET A 146 22.89 -17.96 26.70
C MET A 146 22.54 -16.97 27.82
N TRP A 147 23.34 -16.93 28.89
CA TRP A 147 23.16 -15.94 29.95
C TRP A 147 23.46 -14.51 29.48
N LYS A 148 24.62 -14.27 28.84
CA LYS A 148 25.02 -12.90 28.44
C LYS A 148 24.21 -12.34 27.28
N ALA A 149 23.89 -13.15 26.28
CA ALA A 149 23.21 -12.71 25.07
C ALA A 149 21.68 -12.78 25.20
N HIS A 150 21.14 -13.71 26.00
CA HIS A 150 19.71 -14.01 26.04
C HIS A 150 19.09 -14.01 27.44
N GLN A 151 19.88 -13.85 28.50
CA GLN A 151 19.43 -13.97 29.90
C GLN A 151 18.76 -15.33 30.20
N GLU A 152 19.15 -16.37 29.46
CA GLU A 152 18.58 -17.72 29.57
C GLU A 152 19.54 -18.62 30.35
N ARG A 153 19.02 -19.31 31.37
CA ARG A 153 19.81 -20.25 32.19
C ARG A 153 19.80 -21.62 31.53
N VAL A 154 20.96 -22.06 31.11
CA VAL A 154 21.20 -23.37 30.51
C VAL A 154 22.41 -23.98 31.22
N ILE A 155 22.41 -25.30 31.43
CA ILE A 155 23.52 -26.05 32.01
C ILE A 155 24.16 -26.89 30.88
N GLU A 156 25.48 -26.75 30.68
CA GLU A 156 26.22 -27.42 29.61
C GLU A 156 26.05 -28.94 29.67
N ALA A 157 26.11 -29.52 30.87
CA ALA A 157 25.95 -30.96 31.07
C ALA A 157 24.57 -31.46 30.62
N ASP A 158 23.52 -30.66 30.84
CA ASP A 158 22.16 -30.97 30.40
C ASP A 158 22.04 -30.88 28.88
N VAL A 159 22.60 -29.83 28.26
CA VAL A 159 22.65 -29.68 26.80
C VAL A 159 23.35 -30.88 26.16
N ARG A 160 24.49 -31.30 26.69
CA ARG A 160 25.22 -32.48 26.19
C ARG A 160 24.40 -33.75 26.30
N ARG A 161 23.79 -33.99 27.46
CA ARG A 161 22.97 -35.18 27.69
C ARG A 161 21.75 -35.22 26.77
N ASP A 162 21.06 -34.10 26.61
CA ASP A 162 19.81 -34.02 25.87
C ASP A 162 20.05 -34.15 24.35
N PHE A 163 21.13 -33.56 23.81
CA PHE A 163 21.51 -33.79 22.41
C PHE A 163 22.00 -35.22 22.18
N LEU A 164 22.72 -35.82 23.14
CA LEU A 164 23.15 -37.22 23.06
C LEU A 164 21.94 -38.19 23.04
N ALA A 165 20.89 -37.90 23.81
CA ALA A 165 19.65 -38.67 23.81
C ALA A 165 18.95 -38.68 22.43
N HIS A 166 19.22 -37.66 21.60
CA HIS A 166 18.74 -37.54 20.23
C HIS A 166 19.79 -37.98 19.18
N GLY A 167 20.82 -38.73 19.60
CA GLY A 167 21.84 -39.28 18.71
C GLY A 167 22.91 -38.28 18.25
N VAL A 168 23.03 -37.13 18.91
CA VAL A 168 24.00 -36.07 18.55
C VAL A 168 25.08 -35.94 19.62
N THR A 169 26.32 -36.29 19.26
CA THR A 169 27.49 -36.02 20.10
C THR A 169 28.02 -34.62 19.85
N LEU A 170 27.79 -33.69 20.78
CA LEU A 170 28.22 -32.29 20.63
C LEU A 170 29.74 -32.13 20.72
N PRO A 171 30.36 -31.32 19.84
CA PRO A 171 31.80 -31.05 19.85
C PRO A 171 32.21 -30.27 21.11
N VAL A 172 33.43 -30.47 21.59
CA VAL A 172 33.95 -29.75 22.78
C VAL A 172 34.27 -28.29 22.44
N ALA A 173 34.77 -28.02 21.23
CA ALA A 173 35.11 -26.68 20.76
C ALA A 173 34.64 -26.44 19.33
N SER A 174 34.31 -25.19 19.00
CA SER A 174 33.99 -24.79 17.64
C SER A 174 35.23 -24.75 16.74
N GLY A 175 35.14 -25.36 15.56
CA GLY A 175 36.16 -25.27 14.52
C GLY A 175 36.32 -23.85 13.94
N LYS A 176 37.43 -23.61 13.23
CA LYS A 176 37.64 -22.35 12.48
C LYS A 176 36.90 -22.34 11.14
N TYR A 177 36.67 -23.52 10.58
CA TYR A 177 36.03 -23.77 9.29
C TYR A 177 35.16 -25.03 9.41
N PRO A 178 34.17 -25.24 8.53
CA PRO A 178 33.47 -26.53 8.43
C PRO A 178 34.44 -27.70 8.18
N PRO A 179 34.20 -28.90 8.76
CA PRO A 179 35.08 -30.06 8.58
C PRO A 179 35.33 -30.49 7.13
N ALA A 180 34.39 -30.21 6.23
CA ALA A 180 34.52 -30.48 4.80
C ALA A 180 35.58 -29.62 4.07
N ARG A 181 36.32 -28.75 4.79
CA ARG A 181 37.29 -27.80 4.24
C ARG A 181 38.70 -28.04 4.80
N ALA A 182 39.70 -28.19 3.92
CA ALA A 182 41.09 -28.45 4.30
C ALA A 182 41.93 -27.18 4.51
N GLY A 183 41.64 -26.09 3.79
CA GLY A 183 42.45 -24.86 3.80
C GLY A 183 41.72 -23.55 3.46
N ARG A 184 42.46 -22.45 3.30
CA ARG A 184 41.88 -21.10 3.02
C ARG A 184 41.46 -20.91 1.57
N HIS A 185 41.93 -21.76 0.67
CA HIS A 185 41.67 -21.69 -0.77
C HIS A 185 40.39 -22.43 -1.17
N ASP A 186 39.93 -23.37 -0.34
CA ASP A 186 38.76 -24.20 -0.63
C ASP A 186 37.47 -23.40 -0.42
N VAL A 187 36.48 -23.63 -1.27
CA VAL A 187 35.12 -23.10 -1.12
C VAL A 187 34.23 -24.22 -0.59
N CYS A 188 33.26 -23.91 0.29
CA CYS A 188 32.35 -24.90 0.86
C CYS A 188 30.89 -24.49 0.68
N GLU A 189 29.96 -25.43 0.87
CA GLU A 189 28.54 -25.13 0.84
C GLU A 189 28.17 -24.13 1.96
N PRO A 190 27.15 -23.27 1.74
CA PRO A 190 26.65 -22.39 2.79
C PRO A 190 26.21 -23.18 4.03
N VAL A 191 26.73 -22.80 5.19
CA VAL A 191 26.35 -23.36 6.48
C VAL A 191 24.97 -22.82 6.86
N GLN A 192 23.98 -23.71 6.87
CA GLN A 192 22.61 -23.40 7.23
C GLN A 192 22.49 -22.94 8.69
N GLY A 193 21.60 -21.97 8.95
CA GLY A 193 21.40 -21.37 10.27
C GLY A 193 22.40 -20.27 10.65
N LEU A 194 23.39 -19.98 9.79
CA LEU A 194 24.36 -18.89 9.97
C LEU A 194 24.18 -17.74 8.98
N LEU A 195 24.63 -16.55 9.39
CA LEU A 195 24.64 -15.37 8.55
C LEU A 195 25.74 -15.43 7.49
N MET A 196 25.37 -15.15 6.25
CA MET A 196 26.21 -15.01 5.07
C MET A 196 26.28 -13.55 4.64
N TYR A 197 27.47 -13.12 4.25
CA TYR A 197 27.80 -11.74 3.95
C TYR A 197 28.41 -11.64 2.56
N LEU A 198 28.16 -10.55 1.84
CA LEU A 198 28.95 -10.23 0.65
C LEU A 198 30.26 -9.56 1.08
N GLY A 199 31.34 -10.34 1.14
CA GLY A 199 32.66 -9.94 1.62
C GLY A 199 33.67 -9.71 0.50
N TYR A 200 34.95 -9.75 0.87
CA TYR A 200 36.10 -9.49 0.03
C TYR A 200 37.09 -10.65 0.12
N PHE A 201 37.62 -11.04 -1.04
CA PHE A 201 38.57 -12.12 -1.23
C PHE A 201 39.84 -11.55 -1.89
N CYS A 202 41.01 -11.88 -1.34
CA CYS A 202 42.30 -11.40 -1.83
C CYS A 202 42.84 -12.30 -2.94
N GLN A 203 42.93 -11.76 -4.16
CA GLN A 203 43.51 -12.42 -5.32
C GLN A 203 45.01 -12.14 -5.51
N ALA A 204 45.63 -11.33 -4.63
CA ALA A 204 47.04 -11.00 -4.78
C ALA A 204 47.93 -12.22 -4.50
N LEU A 205 49.04 -12.29 -5.22
CA LEU A 205 50.05 -13.30 -4.97
C LEU A 205 50.81 -12.98 -3.68
N HIS A 206 51.01 -14.00 -2.86
CA HIS A 206 51.89 -14.00 -1.71
C HIS A 206 52.70 -15.29 -1.77
N ASP A 207 54.02 -15.19 -1.81
CA ASP A 207 54.94 -16.34 -1.91
C ASP A 207 54.63 -17.30 -3.08
N GLY A 208 54.21 -16.76 -4.22
CA GLY A 208 53.95 -17.54 -5.45
C GLY A 208 52.54 -18.12 -5.56
N GLU A 209 51.71 -18.01 -4.51
CA GLU A 209 50.33 -18.51 -4.50
C GLU A 209 49.30 -17.39 -4.22
N VAL A 210 48.04 -17.64 -4.58
CA VAL A 210 46.95 -16.68 -4.33
C VAL A 210 46.70 -16.58 -2.82
N CYS A 211 46.79 -15.38 -2.26
CA CYS A 211 46.68 -15.14 -0.82
C CYS A 211 45.40 -15.70 -0.17
N ALA A 212 44.27 -15.63 -0.88
CA ALA A 212 42.96 -16.16 -0.46
C ALA A 212 42.49 -15.66 0.92
N HIS A 213 42.96 -14.49 1.36
CA HIS A 213 42.50 -13.88 2.59
C HIS A 213 41.09 -13.32 2.41
N THR A 214 40.19 -13.70 3.33
CA THR A 214 38.77 -13.38 3.23
C THR A 214 38.33 -12.52 4.41
N VAL A 215 37.65 -11.41 4.13
CA VAL A 215 37.16 -10.46 5.13
C VAL A 215 35.79 -9.91 4.74
N ARG A 216 34.99 -9.48 5.73
CA ARG A 216 33.71 -8.82 5.46
C ARG A 216 33.83 -7.35 5.06
N LYS A 217 34.77 -6.61 5.66
CA LYS A 217 34.87 -5.15 5.51
C LYS A 217 36.05 -4.76 4.62
N GLU A 218 35.83 -3.79 3.73
CA GLU A 218 36.87 -3.25 2.84
C GLU A 218 38.05 -2.71 3.64
N LYS A 219 37.80 -1.98 4.74
CA LYS A 219 38.88 -1.50 5.62
C LYS A 219 39.77 -2.62 6.15
N SER A 220 39.19 -3.78 6.47
CA SER A 220 39.95 -4.96 6.88
C SER A 220 40.78 -5.53 5.71
N PHE A 221 40.26 -5.45 4.49
CA PHE A 221 40.99 -5.82 3.27
C PHE A 221 42.15 -4.88 3.00
N THR A 222 41.93 -3.56 3.03
CA THR A 222 42.97 -2.55 2.82
C THR A 222 44.08 -2.68 3.86
N ASN A 223 43.72 -2.91 5.13
CA ASN A 223 44.69 -3.20 6.19
C ASN A 223 45.47 -4.48 5.91
N HIS A 224 44.80 -5.56 5.51
CA HIS A 224 45.46 -6.81 5.12
C HIS A 224 46.43 -6.59 3.97
N TYR A 225 45.99 -5.94 2.89
CA TYR A 225 46.80 -5.69 1.70
C TYR A 225 48.03 -4.83 2.01
N GLY A 226 47.85 -3.75 2.75
CA GLY A 226 48.95 -2.87 3.18
C GLY A 226 49.89 -3.51 4.22
N HIS A 227 49.52 -4.64 4.83
CA HIS A 227 50.39 -5.37 5.75
C HIS A 227 51.10 -6.56 5.10
N VAL A 228 50.40 -7.32 4.26
CA VAL A 228 50.85 -8.60 3.68
C VAL A 228 51.42 -8.43 2.27
N HIS A 229 50.91 -7.47 1.49
CA HIS A 229 51.31 -7.20 0.10
C HIS A 229 52.02 -5.85 -0.06
N LYS A 230 52.86 -5.46 0.93
CA LYS A 230 53.56 -4.16 0.97
C LYS A 230 54.42 -3.85 -0.26
N ASN A 231 54.91 -4.88 -0.94
CA ASN A 231 55.85 -4.77 -2.05
C ASN A 231 55.17 -4.95 -3.42
N ALA A 232 53.84 -5.06 -3.48
CA ALA A 232 53.11 -5.16 -4.73
C ALA A 232 53.04 -3.79 -5.43
N SER A 233 53.34 -3.75 -6.74
CA SER A 233 53.24 -2.55 -7.59
C SER A 233 51.79 -2.13 -7.87
N ASP A 234 50.86 -3.07 -7.71
CA ASP A 234 49.47 -2.92 -8.12
C ASP A 234 48.61 -2.31 -7.01
N HIS A 235 47.63 -1.52 -7.40
CA HIS A 235 46.68 -0.94 -6.45
C HIS A 235 45.74 -2.02 -5.89
N TRP A 236 45.54 -2.08 -4.57
CA TRP A 236 44.75 -3.13 -3.89
C TRP A 236 43.36 -3.42 -4.50
N LYS A 237 42.73 -2.40 -5.12
CA LYS A 237 41.45 -2.53 -5.83
C LYS A 237 41.49 -3.52 -7.00
N THR A 238 42.62 -3.70 -7.67
CA THR A 238 42.75 -4.61 -8.82
C THR A 238 42.95 -6.06 -8.40
N LYS A 239 43.19 -6.32 -7.11
CA LYS A 239 43.38 -7.67 -6.54
C LYS A 239 42.26 -8.05 -5.57
N LEU A 240 41.16 -7.32 -5.60
CA LEU A 240 40.01 -7.49 -4.73
C LEU A 240 38.86 -8.11 -5.50
N GLU A 241 38.38 -9.25 -5.03
CA GLU A 241 37.20 -9.93 -5.56
C GLU A 241 36.09 -9.93 -4.52
N ARG A 242 34.83 -9.78 -4.96
CA ARG A 242 33.65 -9.89 -4.09
C ARG A 242 33.17 -11.33 -4.09
N ARG A 243 33.07 -11.95 -2.91
CA ARG A 243 32.54 -13.31 -2.73
C ARG A 243 31.60 -13.37 -1.53
N TYR A 244 30.69 -14.33 -1.55
CA TYR A 244 29.89 -14.65 -0.37
C TYR A 244 30.74 -15.35 0.69
N VAL A 245 30.60 -14.90 1.93
CA VAL A 245 31.45 -15.32 3.04
C VAL A 245 30.63 -15.56 4.31
N GLN A 246 31.03 -16.55 5.10
CA GLN A 246 30.45 -16.84 6.42
C GLN A 246 31.55 -16.90 7.48
N HIS A 247 31.17 -16.85 8.75
CA HIS A 247 32.03 -17.19 9.88
C HIS A 247 31.26 -18.10 10.83
N LEU A 248 31.97 -19.00 11.52
CA LEU A 248 31.33 -19.91 12.46
C LEU A 248 31.04 -19.24 13.81
N THR A 249 31.95 -18.43 14.36
CA THR A 249 31.84 -17.88 15.73
C THR A 249 32.30 -16.42 15.84
N VAL A 250 31.95 -15.74 16.94
CA VAL A 250 32.42 -14.40 17.31
C VAL A 250 33.02 -14.51 18.71
N PRO A 251 34.37 -14.51 18.86
CA PRO A 251 35.18 -13.34 18.50
C PRO A 251 36.34 -13.62 17.53
N LYS A 252 36.62 -14.87 17.17
CA LYS A 252 37.71 -15.24 16.25
C LYS A 252 37.22 -15.24 14.81
N THR A 253 36.73 -14.10 14.33
CA THR A 253 36.02 -13.97 13.04
C THR A 253 36.95 -14.24 11.86
N ARG A 254 37.09 -15.52 11.49
CA ARG A 254 37.71 -15.95 10.24
C ARG A 254 36.61 -16.20 9.23
N TYR A 255 36.49 -15.27 8.29
CA TYR A 255 35.59 -15.45 7.18
C TYR A 255 36.12 -16.52 6.23
N PHE A 256 35.23 -17.31 5.67
CA PHE A 256 35.52 -18.28 4.62
C PHE A 256 34.51 -18.10 3.47
N CYS A 257 34.95 -18.39 2.25
CA CYS A 257 34.10 -18.27 1.07
C CYS A 257 33.15 -19.47 0.94
N VAL A 258 31.95 -19.21 0.45
CA VAL A 258 30.95 -20.26 0.21
C VAL A 258 30.52 -20.31 -1.25
N THR A 259 30.15 -21.50 -1.73
CA THR A 259 29.60 -21.78 -3.07
C THR A 259 28.15 -21.34 -3.11
N TYR A 260 27.91 -20.04 -2.96
CA TYR A 260 26.58 -19.47 -3.11
C TYR A 260 26.47 -18.83 -4.49
N ARG A 261 25.80 -19.54 -5.40
CA ARG A 261 25.20 -18.93 -6.58
C ARG A 261 23.79 -18.51 -6.16
N PRO A 262 23.41 -17.22 -6.21
CA PRO A 262 21.99 -16.89 -6.23
C PRO A 262 21.36 -17.71 -7.36
N SER A 263 20.18 -18.27 -7.14
CA SER A 263 19.55 -19.21 -8.06
C SER A 263 19.39 -18.57 -9.45
N SER A 264 20.37 -18.79 -10.32
CA SER A 264 20.21 -18.72 -11.78
C SER A 264 19.61 -20.04 -12.24
N PRO A 265 18.79 -20.04 -13.29
CA PRO A 265 18.07 -21.23 -13.74
C PRO A 265 19.06 -22.34 -14.11
N VAL A 266 18.69 -23.57 -13.74
CA VAL A 266 19.29 -24.78 -14.31
C VAL A 266 19.14 -24.69 -15.83
N SER A 267 20.26 -24.76 -16.55
CA SER A 267 20.27 -24.96 -17.99
C SER A 267 19.65 -26.33 -18.27
N VAL A 268 18.47 -26.35 -18.88
CA VAL A 268 17.93 -27.56 -19.48
C VAL A 268 18.37 -27.54 -20.92
N ASP A 269 19.10 -28.59 -21.32
CA ASP A 269 19.52 -28.82 -22.69
C ASP A 269 18.27 -28.96 -23.57
N VAL A 270 18.05 -27.99 -24.47
CA VAL A 270 16.98 -28.04 -25.46
C VAL A 270 17.55 -28.68 -26.71
N HIS A 271 17.48 -30.01 -26.77
CA HIS A 271 17.45 -30.67 -28.08
C HIS A 271 16.15 -30.25 -28.78
N SER A 272 16.27 -29.38 -29.78
CA SER A 272 15.20 -29.13 -30.74
C SER A 272 15.46 -29.98 -31.98
N PRO A 273 14.47 -30.75 -32.49
CA PRO A 273 14.57 -31.31 -33.83
C PRO A 273 14.37 -30.19 -34.87
N HIS A 274 15.03 -30.39 -36.00
CA HIS A 274 14.99 -29.57 -37.20
C HIS A 274 13.58 -29.12 -37.60
N SER A 275 13.48 -27.88 -38.10
CA SER A 275 12.58 -27.55 -39.20
C SER A 275 13.21 -26.47 -40.07
N ASP A 276 13.33 -26.80 -41.35
CA ASP A 276 13.81 -25.94 -42.43
C ASP A 276 13.00 -24.63 -42.49
N ARG A 277 13.67 -23.47 -42.37
CA ARG A 277 13.09 -22.16 -42.73
C ARG A 277 13.80 -21.61 -43.97
N LEU A 278 12.99 -21.30 -44.98
CA LEU A 278 13.34 -20.66 -46.25
C LEU A 278 14.00 -19.28 -46.04
N ALA A 279 14.97 -18.95 -46.89
CA ALA A 279 15.95 -17.88 -46.73
C ALA A 279 15.45 -16.42 -46.90
N ASN A 280 14.15 -16.12 -46.80
CA ASN A 280 13.60 -14.78 -47.13
C ASN A 280 12.64 -14.17 -46.07
N SER A 281 12.52 -14.71 -44.87
CA SER A 281 11.73 -14.06 -43.78
C SER A 281 12.57 -13.04 -43.00
N PRO A 282 12.03 -11.86 -42.63
CA PRO A 282 12.72 -10.91 -41.76
C PRO A 282 13.14 -11.59 -40.45
N SER A 283 14.31 -11.25 -39.91
CA SER A 283 14.76 -11.85 -38.66
C SER A 283 13.88 -11.37 -37.51
N THR A 284 13.72 -12.18 -36.45
CA THR A 284 12.97 -11.81 -35.24
C THR A 284 13.51 -10.51 -34.60
N SER A 285 14.80 -10.18 -34.83
CA SER A 285 15.39 -8.92 -34.41
C SER A 285 14.90 -7.72 -35.23
N ASP A 286 14.66 -7.90 -36.53
CA ASP A 286 14.12 -6.85 -37.41
C ASP A 286 12.64 -6.59 -37.08
N LEU A 287 11.87 -7.65 -36.82
CA LEU A 287 10.49 -7.55 -36.37
C LEU A 287 10.35 -6.83 -35.02
N TRP A 288 11.28 -7.05 -34.09
CA TRP A 288 11.33 -6.28 -32.85
C TRP A 288 11.60 -4.79 -33.10
N ALA A 289 12.55 -4.45 -33.98
CA ALA A 289 12.86 -3.05 -34.28
C ALA A 289 11.64 -2.31 -34.86
N GLN A 290 10.88 -2.98 -35.73
CA GLN A 290 9.61 -2.46 -36.26
C GLN A 290 8.55 -2.32 -35.16
N LEU A 291 8.39 -3.32 -34.29
CA LEU A 291 7.46 -3.24 -33.16
C LEU A 291 7.83 -2.11 -32.18
N GLU A 292 9.11 -1.95 -31.86
CA GLU A 292 9.61 -0.90 -30.98
C GLU A 292 9.30 0.50 -31.54
N GLN A 293 9.35 0.67 -32.86
CA GLN A 293 8.97 1.90 -33.54
C GLN A 293 7.45 2.16 -33.44
N GLU A 294 6.61 1.16 -33.70
CA GLU A 294 5.14 1.28 -33.56
C GLU A 294 4.72 1.56 -32.11
N LEU A 295 5.35 0.89 -31.14
CA LEU A 295 5.08 1.09 -29.71
C LEU A 295 5.55 2.46 -29.21
N SER A 296 6.57 3.04 -29.82
CA SER A 296 7.05 4.40 -29.49
C SER A 296 6.08 5.49 -29.92
N ASN A 297 5.18 5.20 -30.88
CA ASN A 297 4.16 6.14 -31.34
C ASN A 297 2.91 6.16 -30.44
N LEU A 298 2.77 5.23 -29.50
CA LEU A 298 1.65 5.18 -28.57
C LEU A 298 1.81 6.18 -27.42
N VAL A 299 0.75 6.93 -27.11
CA VAL A 299 0.65 7.88 -25.97
C VAL A 299 0.52 7.13 -24.63
N VAL A 300 1.19 5.99 -24.47
CA VAL A 300 1.15 5.14 -23.26
C VAL A 300 2.22 5.60 -22.26
N PHE A 301 3.29 6.24 -22.75
CA PHE A 301 4.50 6.53 -21.98
C PHE A 301 4.79 8.03 -21.75
N GLY A 302 3.87 8.91 -22.16
CA GLY A 302 3.80 10.31 -21.72
C GLY A 302 4.61 11.32 -22.54
N ASP A 303 4.24 11.52 -23.80
CA ASP A 303 4.45 12.79 -24.52
C ASP A 303 3.17 13.15 -25.29
N ALA A 304 2.75 14.42 -25.15
CA ALA A 304 1.61 15.13 -25.78
C ALA A 304 0.16 14.89 -25.25
N GLU A 305 -0.31 15.93 -24.56
CA GLU A 305 -1.64 16.57 -24.66
C GLU A 305 -2.87 15.67 -24.90
N VAL A 306 -3.49 15.23 -23.81
CA VAL A 306 -4.92 15.34 -23.47
C VAL A 306 -5.14 14.37 -22.30
N ILE A 307 -5.48 14.90 -21.12
CA ILE A 307 -6.44 14.30 -20.18
C ILE A 307 -6.90 15.44 -19.27
N ASP A 308 -8.21 15.47 -19.14
CA ASP A 308 -9.07 16.44 -18.48
C ASP A 308 -8.71 16.68 -17.00
N GLN A 309 -8.93 17.91 -16.56
CA GLN A 309 -8.70 18.36 -15.20
C GLN A 309 -9.65 17.62 -14.26
N SER A 310 -9.14 16.58 -13.57
CA SER A 310 -9.83 16.02 -12.41
C SER A 310 -9.31 16.71 -11.15
N ASP A 311 -10.22 17.47 -10.54
CA ASP A 311 -9.99 18.26 -9.34
C ASP A 311 -9.43 17.41 -8.18
N PRO A 312 -8.50 17.96 -7.39
CA PRO A 312 -7.94 17.29 -6.23
C PRO A 312 -8.97 17.09 -5.10
N HIS A 313 -8.95 15.86 -4.58
CA HIS A 313 -9.78 15.27 -3.54
C HIS A 313 -10.06 16.18 -2.33
N ALA A 314 -11.34 16.57 -2.15
CA ALA A 314 -11.85 17.24 -0.97
C ALA A 314 -12.22 16.23 0.15
N SER A 315 -12.19 16.70 1.39
CA SER A 315 -12.53 16.01 2.65
C SER A 315 -13.66 14.95 2.57
N MET A 316 -13.45 13.78 3.18
CA MET A 316 -14.32 12.59 3.16
C MET A 316 -15.74 12.78 3.75
N VAL A 317 -16.01 13.89 4.45
CA VAL A 317 -17.38 14.20 4.90
C VAL A 317 -18.16 15.03 3.86
N SER A 318 -17.47 15.69 2.90
CA SER A 318 -18.09 16.47 1.80
C SER A 318 -18.36 15.62 0.55
N ASN A 319 -17.50 14.63 0.26
CA ASN A 319 -17.56 13.88 -1.00
C ASN A 319 -18.86 13.09 -1.21
N TYR A 320 -19.43 12.46 -0.17
CA TYR A 320 -20.65 11.68 -0.39
C TYR A 320 -21.88 12.56 -0.63
N LEU A 321 -21.96 13.74 0.02
CA LEU A 321 -23.05 14.70 -0.20
C LEU A 321 -22.95 15.36 -1.59
N GLU A 322 -21.74 15.52 -2.10
CA GLU A 322 -21.47 16.01 -3.46
C GLU A 322 -21.80 14.93 -4.51
N VAL A 323 -21.27 13.71 -4.35
CA VAL A 323 -21.48 12.60 -5.29
C VAL A 323 -22.94 12.13 -5.33
N SER A 324 -23.65 12.15 -4.19
CA SER A 324 -25.08 11.83 -4.13
C SER A 324 -25.97 12.89 -4.80
N GLY A 325 -25.46 14.12 -4.95
CA GLY A 325 -26.23 15.29 -5.39
C GLY A 325 -27.05 15.96 -4.27
N ILE A 326 -26.97 15.46 -3.02
CA ILE A 326 -27.72 16.00 -1.88
C ILE A 326 -27.31 17.45 -1.59
N LYS A 327 -26.00 17.76 -1.57
CA LYS A 327 -25.51 19.12 -1.30
C LYS A 327 -26.03 20.13 -2.33
N SER A 328 -25.87 19.81 -3.62
CA SER A 328 -26.34 20.66 -4.71
C SER A 328 -27.86 20.88 -4.67
N HIS A 329 -28.62 19.86 -4.24
CA HIS A 329 -30.06 19.99 -4.08
C HIS A 329 -30.44 20.85 -2.89
N ILE A 330 -29.75 20.74 -1.76
CA ILE A 330 -29.96 21.60 -0.59
C ILE A 330 -29.69 23.05 -0.95
N GLU A 331 -28.61 23.32 -1.69
CA GLU A 331 -28.31 24.65 -2.23
C GLU A 331 -29.44 25.14 -3.16
N SER A 332 -29.95 24.27 -4.03
CA SER A 332 -31.09 24.59 -4.89
C SER A 332 -32.37 24.90 -4.10
N CYS A 333 -32.60 24.22 -2.97
CA CYS A 333 -33.73 24.49 -2.07
C CYS A 333 -33.57 25.84 -1.36
N THR A 334 -32.36 26.15 -0.86
CA THR A 334 -32.07 27.46 -0.25
C THR A 334 -32.26 28.61 -1.24
N LEU A 335 -31.90 28.41 -2.51
CA LEU A 335 -32.14 29.39 -3.58
C LEU A 335 -33.63 29.53 -3.88
N ALA A 336 -34.35 28.42 -4.01
CA ALA A 336 -35.79 28.42 -4.32
C ALA A 336 -36.63 29.13 -3.23
N LEU A 337 -36.20 29.04 -1.97
CA LEU A 337 -36.86 29.70 -0.83
C LEU A 337 -36.20 31.02 -0.42
N SER A 338 -35.08 31.39 -1.04
CA SER A 338 -34.27 32.57 -0.68
C SER A 338 -33.93 32.63 0.82
N CYS A 339 -33.50 31.50 1.39
CA CYS A 339 -33.23 31.35 2.82
C CYS A 339 -31.87 30.70 3.11
N SER A 340 -31.39 30.79 4.36
CA SER A 340 -30.22 30.07 4.84
C SER A 340 -30.51 28.58 5.07
N ARG A 341 -29.47 27.75 5.31
CA ARG A 341 -29.68 26.32 5.65
C ARG A 341 -30.38 26.12 6.99
N GLU A 342 -30.11 26.97 7.98
CA GLU A 342 -30.78 26.98 9.28
C GLU A 342 -32.27 27.32 9.13
N GLU A 343 -32.57 28.31 8.29
CA GLU A 343 -33.95 28.71 7.98
C GLU A 343 -34.67 27.63 7.17
N LEU A 344 -33.96 26.96 6.24
CA LEU A 344 -34.46 25.83 5.49
C LEU A 344 -34.87 24.69 6.44
N PHE A 345 -34.02 24.32 7.41
CA PHE A 345 -34.35 23.33 8.45
C PHE A 345 -35.63 23.69 9.19
N ARG A 346 -35.77 24.94 9.66
CA ARG A 346 -36.98 25.41 10.37
C ARG A 346 -38.23 25.42 9.50
N THR A 347 -38.07 25.59 8.19
CA THR A 347 -39.19 25.61 7.23
C THR A 347 -39.75 24.20 6.98
N ILE A 348 -38.94 23.17 7.17
CA ILE A 348 -39.29 21.78 6.83
C ILE A 348 -39.48 20.88 8.04
N ASP A 349 -39.09 21.32 9.24
CA ASP A 349 -39.32 20.59 10.48
C ASP A 349 -40.66 21.00 11.11
N PHE A 350 -41.59 20.05 11.21
CA PHE A 350 -42.95 20.25 11.72
C PHE A 350 -43.16 19.43 13.01
N PRO A 351 -42.57 19.81 14.15
CA PRO A 351 -42.53 18.96 15.34
C PRO A 351 -43.92 18.65 15.92
N GLU A 352 -44.80 19.65 16.02
CA GLU A 352 -46.16 19.49 16.55
C GLU A 352 -47.02 18.59 15.67
N GLU A 353 -47.01 18.84 14.36
CA GLU A 353 -47.77 18.02 13.44
C GLU A 353 -47.20 16.60 13.34
N THR A 354 -45.87 16.44 13.29
CA THR A 354 -45.22 15.13 13.37
C THR A 354 -45.65 14.36 14.61
N ALA A 355 -45.75 15.01 15.77
CA ALA A 355 -46.23 14.38 16.99
C ALA A 355 -47.68 13.90 16.86
N SER A 356 -48.55 14.66 16.18
CA SER A 356 -49.93 14.25 15.91
C SER A 356 -50.03 12.99 15.01
N TRP A 357 -49.11 12.84 14.05
CA TRP A 357 -49.08 11.69 13.14
C TRP A 357 -48.34 10.48 13.72
N SER A 358 -47.41 10.69 14.65
CA SER A 358 -46.52 9.62 15.17
C SER A 358 -47.29 8.46 15.79
N ARG A 359 -48.36 8.73 16.53
CA ARG A 359 -49.19 7.68 17.15
C ARG A 359 -49.92 6.84 16.11
N LEU A 360 -50.53 7.49 15.12
CA LEU A 360 -51.22 6.81 14.02
C LEU A 360 -50.28 5.88 13.25
N VAL A 361 -49.07 6.36 12.95
CA VAL A 361 -48.07 5.57 12.22
C VAL A 361 -47.49 4.45 13.09
N GLU A 362 -47.32 4.65 14.40
CA GLU A 362 -46.91 3.59 15.33
C GLU A 362 -47.96 2.47 15.39
N ASP A 363 -49.24 2.82 15.49
CA ASP A 363 -50.33 1.86 15.54
C ASP A 363 -50.46 1.08 14.22
N TRP A 364 -50.35 1.75 13.06
CA TRP A 364 -50.28 1.11 11.74
C TRP A 364 -49.09 0.16 11.62
N LEU A 365 -47.90 0.59 12.04
CA LEU A 365 -46.68 -0.22 11.95
C LEU A 365 -46.80 -1.49 12.80
N LEU A 366 -47.35 -1.38 14.01
CA LEU A 366 -47.59 -2.53 14.91
C LEU A 366 -48.62 -3.50 14.34
N ASP A 367 -49.70 -2.98 13.76
CA ASP A 367 -50.73 -3.79 13.11
C ASP A 367 -50.14 -4.62 11.94
N ARG A 368 -49.43 -3.96 11.02
CA ARG A 368 -48.78 -4.62 9.88
C ARG A 368 -47.67 -5.59 10.30
N MET A 369 -46.91 -5.25 11.35
CA MET A 369 -45.93 -6.17 11.95
C MET A 369 -46.59 -7.41 12.58
N SER A 370 -47.80 -7.29 13.13
CA SER A 370 -48.56 -8.44 13.62
C SER A 370 -49.06 -9.30 12.46
N ALA A 371 -49.62 -8.66 11.43
CA ALA A 371 -50.14 -9.32 10.23
C ALA A 371 -49.05 -10.05 9.41
N LEU A 372 -47.78 -9.62 9.48
CA LEU A 372 -46.63 -10.32 8.88
C LEU A 372 -46.51 -11.78 9.35
N LYS A 373 -47.01 -12.12 10.54
CA LYS A 373 -46.99 -13.51 11.06
C LYS A 373 -47.97 -14.41 10.32
N LEU A 374 -49.00 -13.83 9.71
CA LEU A 374 -50.05 -14.54 8.97
C LEU A 374 -49.79 -14.51 7.45
N ALA A 375 -48.99 -13.57 6.97
CA ALA A 375 -48.65 -13.44 5.55
C ALA A 375 -47.85 -14.64 5.02
N HIS A 376 -48.17 -15.06 3.79
CA HIS A 376 -47.47 -16.16 3.11
C HIS A 376 -45.97 -15.89 3.01
N TYR A 377 -45.14 -16.93 3.24
CA TYR A 377 -43.69 -16.77 3.30
C TYR A 377 -43.08 -16.31 1.97
N GLY A 378 -43.65 -16.75 0.84
CA GLY A 378 -43.23 -16.30 -0.49
C GLY A 378 -43.42 -14.79 -0.69
N LEU A 379 -44.57 -14.26 -0.26
CA LEU A 379 -44.86 -12.82 -0.32
C LEU A 379 -43.88 -12.01 0.54
N ARG A 380 -43.56 -12.53 1.73
CA ARG A 380 -42.55 -11.91 2.61
C ARG A 380 -41.16 -11.89 1.96
N LYS A 381 -40.80 -12.90 1.17
CA LYS A 381 -39.53 -12.92 0.42
C LYS A 381 -39.53 -11.85 -0.67
N GLU A 382 -40.63 -11.68 -1.41
CA GLU A 382 -40.74 -10.63 -2.42
C GLU A 382 -40.64 -9.23 -1.80
N GLY A 383 -41.29 -8.99 -0.65
CA GLY A 383 -41.16 -7.72 0.08
C GLY A 383 -39.75 -7.42 0.63
N LEU A 384 -38.90 -8.44 0.80
CA LEU A 384 -37.51 -8.28 1.24
C LEU A 384 -36.52 -8.28 0.06
N ARG A 385 -36.93 -8.77 -1.11
CA ARG A 385 -36.07 -9.03 -2.24
C ARG A 385 -35.27 -7.80 -2.61
N GLU A 386 -33.95 -7.97 -2.69
CA GLU A 386 -33.06 -6.88 -3.04
C GLU A 386 -32.98 -6.68 -4.54
N SER A 387 -32.85 -7.76 -5.33
CA SER A 387 -32.72 -7.64 -6.78
C SER A 387 -33.53 -8.71 -7.50
N THR A 388 -34.15 -8.34 -8.62
CA THR A 388 -34.75 -9.30 -9.56
C THR A 388 -33.70 -10.21 -10.20
N ASP A 389 -32.46 -9.73 -10.32
CA ASP A 389 -31.35 -10.43 -10.98
C ASP A 389 -30.59 -11.37 -10.03
N LYS A 390 -30.96 -11.37 -8.75
CA LYS A 390 -30.39 -12.25 -7.71
C LYS A 390 -31.40 -13.33 -7.31
N GLU A 391 -30.86 -14.43 -6.78
CA GLU A 391 -31.67 -15.47 -6.14
C GLU A 391 -32.58 -14.89 -5.05
N ALA A 392 -33.77 -15.46 -4.92
CA ALA A 392 -34.74 -15.04 -3.90
C ALA A 392 -34.14 -15.19 -2.50
N PRO A 393 -34.41 -14.26 -1.57
CA PRO A 393 -33.81 -14.31 -0.25
C PRO A 393 -34.25 -15.58 0.51
N THR A 394 -33.33 -16.12 1.32
CA THR A 394 -33.61 -17.29 2.15
C THR A 394 -34.62 -16.96 3.26
N VAL A 395 -34.61 -15.71 3.72
CA VAL A 395 -35.51 -15.14 4.73
C VAL A 395 -36.53 -14.18 4.12
N GLY A 396 -37.69 -14.05 4.74
CA GLY A 396 -38.71 -13.05 4.39
C GLY A 396 -38.70 -11.83 5.31
N LEU A 397 -39.30 -10.73 4.86
CA LEU A 397 -39.51 -9.51 5.66
C LEU A 397 -40.09 -9.88 7.03
N SER A 398 -39.51 -9.36 8.11
CA SER A 398 -39.84 -9.78 9.47
C SER A 398 -40.22 -8.59 10.36
N PRO A 399 -41.00 -8.81 11.44
CA PRO A 399 -41.29 -7.77 12.43
C PRO A 399 -40.00 -7.22 13.05
N LEU A 400 -39.98 -5.91 13.33
CA LEU A 400 -38.89 -5.31 14.12
C LEU A 400 -38.87 -5.92 15.52
N GLN A 401 -37.69 -6.38 15.95
CA GLN A 401 -37.53 -7.07 17.23
C GLN A 401 -37.58 -6.11 18.43
N GLU A 402 -36.99 -4.92 18.28
CA GLU A 402 -36.88 -3.94 19.35
C GLU A 402 -37.97 -2.88 19.27
N ARG A 403 -38.71 -2.69 20.38
CA ARG A 403 -39.76 -1.67 20.49
C ARG A 403 -39.24 -0.25 20.25
N GLN A 404 -38.00 0.05 20.66
CA GLN A 404 -37.38 1.35 20.42
C GLN A 404 -37.13 1.61 18.93
N THR A 405 -36.69 0.59 18.19
CA THR A 405 -36.52 0.65 16.74
C THR A 405 -37.86 0.91 16.04
N GLY A 406 -38.94 0.26 16.48
CA GLY A 406 -40.29 0.52 16.00
C GLY A 406 -40.71 1.99 16.16
N LYS A 407 -40.50 2.58 17.34
CA LYS A 407 -40.79 4.01 17.60
C LYS A 407 -39.95 4.96 16.76
N ARG A 408 -38.67 4.64 16.55
CA ARG A 408 -37.80 5.45 15.68
C ARG A 408 -38.29 5.42 14.24
N TYR A 409 -38.70 4.24 13.75
CA TYR A 409 -39.18 4.06 12.39
C TYR A 409 -40.53 4.77 12.18
N SER A 410 -41.46 4.62 13.11
CA SER A 410 -42.75 5.32 13.04
C SER A 410 -42.57 6.84 13.02
N LYS A 411 -41.65 7.39 13.82
CA LYS A 411 -41.33 8.83 13.83
C LYS A 411 -40.75 9.30 12.48
N ALA A 412 -39.83 8.56 11.89
CA ALA A 412 -39.24 8.91 10.59
C ALA A 412 -40.28 8.86 9.46
N ILE A 413 -41.16 7.86 9.45
CA ILE A 413 -42.25 7.74 8.49
C ILE A 413 -43.28 8.86 8.70
N ALA A 414 -43.64 9.19 9.94
CA ALA A 414 -44.51 10.32 10.25
C ALA A 414 -43.91 11.65 9.73
N LYS A 415 -42.60 11.87 9.93
CA LYS A 415 -41.90 13.03 9.37
C LYS A 415 -41.99 13.08 7.85
N LEU A 416 -41.80 11.95 7.16
CA LEU A 416 -41.94 11.87 5.70
C LEU A 416 -43.35 12.25 5.23
N LEU A 417 -44.39 11.72 5.87
CA LEU A 417 -45.79 11.99 5.52
C LEU A 417 -46.12 13.48 5.71
N VAL A 418 -45.77 14.03 6.87
CA VAL A 418 -46.01 15.44 7.23
C VAL A 418 -45.20 16.38 6.33
N PHE A 419 -43.93 16.06 6.08
CA PHE A 419 -43.08 16.81 5.14
C PHE A 419 -43.72 16.90 3.76
N THR A 420 -44.21 15.76 3.25
CA THR A 420 -44.81 15.67 1.92
C THR A 420 -46.11 16.47 1.84
N LEU A 421 -46.97 16.36 2.86
CA LEU A 421 -48.26 17.07 2.90
C LEU A 421 -48.05 18.58 2.96
N ASN A 422 -47.23 19.06 3.89
CA ASN A 422 -47.03 20.50 4.14
C ASN A 422 -46.22 21.19 3.05
N ASN A 423 -45.24 20.53 2.45
CA ASN A 423 -44.44 21.14 1.39
C ASN A 423 -45.05 20.99 -0.01
N SER A 424 -46.21 20.34 -0.14
CA SER A 424 -46.87 20.14 -1.44
C SER A 424 -47.31 21.43 -2.15
N ALA A 425 -47.51 22.51 -1.40
CA ALA A 425 -47.81 23.85 -1.90
C ALA A 425 -46.61 24.81 -1.85
N SER A 426 -45.47 24.36 -1.34
CA SER A 426 -44.23 25.14 -1.24
C SER A 426 -43.46 25.13 -2.58
N PRO A 427 -42.59 26.13 -2.84
CA PRO A 427 -41.63 26.07 -3.94
C PRO A 427 -40.80 24.77 -3.97
N LEU A 428 -40.64 24.07 -2.84
CA LEU A 428 -39.98 22.77 -2.79
C LEU A 428 -40.69 21.69 -3.62
N ALA A 429 -42.01 21.74 -3.78
CA ALA A 429 -42.75 20.79 -4.63
C ALA A 429 -42.42 20.92 -6.13
N SER A 430 -41.77 22.01 -6.56
CA SER A 430 -41.35 22.20 -7.96
C SER A 430 -40.32 21.16 -8.42
N PHE A 431 -39.58 20.56 -7.49
CA PHE A 431 -38.63 19.48 -7.76
C PHE A 431 -39.35 18.14 -7.97
N TRP A 432 -40.60 17.99 -7.52
CA TRP A 432 -41.31 16.71 -7.55
C TRP A 432 -41.90 16.41 -8.93
N SER A 433 -41.89 15.12 -9.27
CA SER A 433 -42.58 14.61 -10.45
C SER A 433 -44.09 14.85 -10.33
N LYS A 434 -44.72 15.31 -11.42
CA LYS A 434 -46.20 15.45 -11.50
C LYS A 434 -46.93 14.13 -11.26
N LYS A 435 -46.23 12.98 -11.41
CA LYS A 435 -46.75 11.64 -11.10
C LYS A 435 -47.09 11.44 -9.62
N GLN A 436 -46.59 12.29 -8.71
CA GLN A 436 -46.93 12.25 -7.28
C GLN A 436 -48.26 12.91 -6.90
N ARG A 437 -49.06 13.39 -7.87
CA ARG A 437 -50.38 13.98 -7.56
C ARG A 437 -51.29 13.01 -6.81
N SER A 438 -51.32 11.74 -7.22
CA SER A 438 -52.15 10.71 -6.60
C SER A 438 -51.70 10.35 -5.18
N LEU A 439 -50.41 10.55 -4.86
CA LEU A 439 -49.89 10.41 -3.48
C LEU A 439 -50.47 11.53 -2.60
N LEU A 440 -50.44 12.78 -3.08
CA LEU A 440 -50.95 13.93 -2.33
C LEU A 440 -52.45 13.82 -2.03
N GLU A 441 -53.24 13.29 -2.96
CA GLU A 441 -54.67 13.02 -2.75
C GLU A 441 -54.87 11.99 -1.63
N THR A 442 -54.09 10.90 -1.63
CA THR A 442 -54.11 9.90 -0.56
C THR A 442 -53.70 10.49 0.79
N LEU A 443 -52.64 11.31 0.84
CA LEU A 443 -52.20 11.93 2.10
C LEU A 443 -53.22 12.94 2.66
N LYS A 444 -53.90 13.70 1.79
CA LYS A 444 -54.98 14.61 2.20
C LYS A 444 -56.16 13.84 2.79
N GLU A 445 -56.50 12.70 2.21
CA GLU A 445 -57.58 11.86 2.74
C GLU A 445 -57.22 11.26 4.10
N ILE A 446 -55.98 10.77 4.28
CA ILE A 446 -55.50 10.33 5.60
C ILE A 446 -55.57 11.48 6.60
N SER A 447 -55.12 12.68 6.22
CA SER A 447 -55.16 13.85 7.10
C SER A 447 -56.58 14.26 7.50
N ARG A 448 -57.57 14.03 6.64
CA ARG A 448 -59.00 14.28 6.94
C ARG A 448 -59.54 13.26 7.94
N LEU A 449 -59.09 12.01 7.85
CA LEU A 449 -59.60 10.90 8.66
C LEU A 449 -58.84 10.70 9.97
N LYS A 450 -57.62 11.24 10.12
CA LYS A 450 -56.70 10.94 11.23
C LYS A 450 -57.24 11.16 12.65
N GLU A 451 -58.25 12.01 12.82
CA GLU A 451 -58.88 12.29 14.13
C GLU A 451 -60.04 11.33 14.46
N THR A 452 -60.40 10.44 13.54
CA THR A 452 -61.51 9.50 13.69
C THR A 452 -61.12 8.31 14.58
N THR A 453 -62.02 7.89 15.47
CA THR A 453 -61.80 6.75 16.38
C THR A 453 -62.61 5.50 16.03
N SER A 454 -63.40 5.53 14.93
CA SER A 454 -64.19 4.38 14.49
C SER A 454 -63.28 3.25 13.98
N PRO A 455 -63.49 1.98 14.39
CA PRO A 455 -62.72 0.84 13.90
C PRO A 455 -62.71 0.69 12.37
N SER A 456 -63.83 0.97 11.71
CA SER A 456 -63.91 0.93 10.23
C SER A 456 -63.03 2.01 9.59
N ALA A 457 -63.01 3.21 10.16
CA ALA A 457 -62.17 4.30 9.68
C ALA A 457 -60.69 4.02 9.89
N ILE A 458 -60.31 3.38 11.01
CA ILE A 458 -58.92 2.98 11.29
C ILE A 458 -58.43 1.98 10.24
N SER A 459 -59.23 0.97 9.90
CA SER A 459 -58.88 0.02 8.84
C SER A 459 -58.68 0.72 7.48
N THR A 460 -59.59 1.62 7.12
CA THR A 460 -59.44 2.45 5.90
C THR A 460 -58.17 3.30 5.93
N ILE A 461 -57.83 3.91 7.07
CA ILE A 461 -56.60 4.71 7.21
C ILE A 461 -55.37 3.83 7.01
N TYR A 462 -55.36 2.60 7.52
CA TYR A 462 -54.23 1.68 7.35
C TYR A 462 -54.04 1.27 5.88
N GLY A 463 -55.12 0.94 5.16
CA GLY A 463 -55.05 0.68 3.71
C GLY A 463 -54.58 1.91 2.92
N LEU A 464 -55.00 3.12 3.33
CA LEU A 464 -54.50 4.36 2.72
C LEU A 464 -53.01 4.60 3.01
N LEU A 465 -52.52 4.24 4.19
CA LEU A 465 -51.09 4.31 4.54
C LEU A 465 -50.27 3.32 3.69
N ASP A 466 -50.77 2.10 3.49
CA ASP A 466 -50.14 1.10 2.61
C ASP A 466 -50.05 1.61 1.17
N LEU A 467 -51.15 2.17 0.66
CA LEU A 467 -51.21 2.81 -0.65
C LEU A 467 -50.26 4.01 -0.75
N ALA A 468 -50.18 4.84 0.29
CA ALA A 468 -49.27 5.99 0.31
C ALA A 468 -47.81 5.54 0.23
N MET A 469 -47.43 4.52 1.02
CA MET A 469 -46.09 3.93 1.00
C MET A 469 -45.69 3.41 -0.38
N PHE A 470 -46.59 2.74 -1.09
CA PHE A 470 -46.37 2.31 -2.47
C PHE A 470 -46.27 3.50 -3.44
N LYS A 471 -47.16 4.50 -3.31
CA LYS A 471 -47.18 5.69 -4.18
C LYS A 471 -45.95 6.58 -4.06
N PHE A 472 -45.17 6.49 -2.99
CA PHE A 472 -43.87 7.14 -2.90
C PHE A 472 -42.86 6.61 -3.93
N VAL A 473 -43.03 5.37 -4.40
CA VAL A 473 -42.01 4.67 -5.21
C VAL A 473 -42.51 4.14 -6.55
N CYS A 474 -43.84 4.05 -6.76
CA CYS A 474 -44.44 3.45 -7.95
C CYS A 474 -44.39 4.33 -9.23
N PHE A 475 -43.28 5.02 -9.46
CA PHE A 475 -43.05 5.77 -10.70
C PHE A 475 -41.56 5.88 -11.02
N SER A 476 -41.24 6.02 -12.30
CA SER A 476 -39.85 6.23 -12.74
C SER A 476 -39.49 7.72 -12.75
N CYS A 477 -38.36 8.03 -12.11
CA CYS A 477 -37.60 9.26 -12.24
C CYS A 477 -37.01 9.41 -13.65
N SER A 478 -36.82 10.65 -14.09
CA SER A 478 -36.23 10.95 -15.40
C SER A 478 -34.71 10.92 -15.30
N LEU A 479 -34.06 10.06 -16.09
CA LEU A 479 -32.60 10.02 -16.19
C LEU A 479 -32.01 11.24 -16.94
N ALA A 480 -32.84 11.96 -17.69
CA ALA A 480 -32.42 13.12 -18.47
C ALA A 480 -32.40 14.43 -17.66
N LYS A 481 -33.02 14.45 -16.47
CA LYS A 481 -32.98 15.63 -15.60
C LYS A 481 -31.64 15.68 -14.85
N ARG A 482 -31.04 16.88 -14.81
CA ARG A 482 -29.80 17.13 -14.05
C ARG A 482 -29.97 16.95 -12.54
N SER A 483 -31.17 17.24 -12.00
CA SER A 483 -31.45 16.98 -10.59
C SER A 483 -31.74 15.49 -10.36
N ARG A 484 -30.94 14.85 -9.52
CA ARG A 484 -31.16 13.46 -9.07
C ARG A 484 -32.37 13.33 -8.14
N ILE A 485 -32.83 14.42 -7.54
CA ILE A 485 -33.97 14.44 -6.62
C ILE A 485 -35.21 14.90 -7.39
N GLN A 486 -36.19 14.01 -7.48
CA GLN A 486 -37.41 14.17 -8.27
C GLN A 486 -38.67 13.81 -7.49
N SER A 487 -38.55 13.59 -6.18
CA SER A 487 -39.65 13.15 -5.34
C SER A 487 -39.61 13.68 -3.93
N ALA A 488 -40.77 13.68 -3.29
CA ALA A 488 -40.90 14.03 -1.88
C ALA A 488 -40.09 13.09 -0.99
N LEU A 489 -40.00 11.80 -1.33
CA LEU A 489 -39.17 10.82 -0.61
C LEU A 489 -37.68 11.15 -0.70
N GLU A 490 -37.15 11.33 -1.91
CA GLU A 490 -35.73 11.68 -2.12
C GLU A 490 -35.40 13.04 -1.49
N GLN A 491 -36.28 14.04 -1.64
CA GLN A 491 -36.06 15.36 -1.07
C GLN A 491 -36.14 15.33 0.46
N PHE A 492 -37.05 14.55 1.05
CA PHE A 492 -37.12 14.36 2.49
C PHE A 492 -35.81 13.78 3.05
N VAL A 493 -35.31 12.70 2.46
CA VAL A 493 -34.06 12.06 2.90
C VAL A 493 -32.88 13.00 2.71
N ALA A 494 -32.81 13.73 1.58
CA ALA A 494 -31.76 14.71 1.35
C ALA A 494 -31.78 15.83 2.40
N LEU A 495 -32.95 16.40 2.67
CA LEU A 495 -33.09 17.51 3.61
C LEU A 495 -32.97 17.08 5.08
N SER A 496 -33.24 15.80 5.40
CA SER A 496 -33.00 15.26 6.76
C SER A 496 -31.52 15.27 7.16
N MET A 497 -30.62 15.55 6.21
CA MET A 497 -29.19 15.71 6.47
C MET A 497 -28.83 17.07 7.07
N ILE A 498 -29.76 18.02 7.14
CA ILE A 498 -29.52 19.35 7.71
C ILE A 498 -29.77 19.31 9.23
N GLY A 499 -28.78 19.73 10.01
CA GLY A 499 -28.91 19.93 11.46
C GLY A 499 -29.59 21.25 11.81
N GLU A 500 -29.99 21.40 13.08
CA GLU A 500 -30.65 22.62 13.59
C GLU A 500 -29.83 23.91 13.37
N ASP A 501 -28.50 23.77 13.37
CA ASP A 501 -27.51 24.83 13.13
C ASP A 501 -27.10 24.95 11.66
N GLY A 502 -27.80 24.28 10.74
CA GLY A 502 -27.49 24.29 9.30
C GLY A 502 -26.26 23.47 8.91
N SER A 503 -25.64 22.76 9.86
CA SER A 503 -24.59 21.78 9.60
C SER A 503 -25.15 20.52 8.92
N PHE A 504 -24.26 19.64 8.47
CA PHE A 504 -24.67 18.34 7.90
C PHE A 504 -24.49 17.23 8.93
N PHE A 505 -25.50 16.36 9.07
CA PHE A 505 -25.40 15.14 9.86
C PHE A 505 -24.41 14.12 9.24
N SER A 506 -23.97 13.18 10.06
CA SER A 506 -23.06 12.11 9.61
C SER A 506 -23.77 11.12 8.67
N PRO A 507 -23.02 10.38 7.83
CA PRO A 507 -23.60 9.34 6.97
C PRO A 507 -24.42 8.30 7.75
N LEU A 508 -24.08 8.04 9.01
CA LEU A 508 -24.81 7.11 9.88
C LEU A 508 -26.28 7.53 10.07
N GLU A 509 -26.54 8.81 10.30
CA GLU A 509 -27.90 9.33 10.44
C GLU A 509 -28.72 9.16 9.15
N MET A 510 -28.07 9.29 7.99
CA MET A 510 -28.70 9.02 6.69
C MET A 510 -29.13 7.55 6.58
N THR A 511 -28.24 6.62 6.97
CA THR A 511 -28.56 5.18 6.92
C THR A 511 -29.71 4.81 7.84
N HIS A 512 -29.80 5.44 9.02
CA HIS A 512 -30.91 5.24 9.95
C HIS A 512 -32.23 5.76 9.38
N THR A 513 -32.22 6.94 8.75
CA THR A 513 -33.41 7.52 8.11
C THR A 513 -33.87 6.67 6.93
N ILE A 514 -32.95 6.25 6.06
CA ILE A 514 -33.25 5.41 4.90
C ILE A 514 -33.77 4.03 5.35
N ALA A 515 -33.15 3.40 6.35
CA ALA A 515 -33.60 2.10 6.84
C ALA A 515 -35.04 2.14 7.38
N ALA A 516 -35.41 3.24 8.06
CA ALA A 516 -36.76 3.43 8.56
C ALA A 516 -37.80 3.55 7.43
N VAL A 517 -37.55 4.44 6.45
CA VAL A 517 -38.48 4.63 5.33
C VAL A 517 -38.52 3.42 4.40
N GLN A 518 -37.40 2.73 4.17
CA GLN A 518 -37.36 1.50 3.37
C GLN A 518 -38.20 0.40 4.01
N TYR A 519 -38.13 0.23 5.34
CA TYR A 519 -38.96 -0.75 6.03
C TYR A 519 -40.45 -0.42 5.90
N GLY A 520 -40.83 0.84 6.12
CA GLY A 520 -42.22 1.29 5.94
C GLY A 520 -42.73 1.09 4.51
N ILE A 521 -41.92 1.43 3.51
CA ILE A 521 -42.26 1.25 2.09
C ILE A 521 -42.43 -0.23 1.74
N ARG A 522 -41.52 -1.09 2.20
CA ARG A 522 -41.61 -2.55 1.97
C ARG A 522 -42.88 -3.12 2.59
N LEU A 523 -43.20 -2.71 3.82
CA LEU A 523 -44.37 -3.16 4.54
C LEU A 523 -45.66 -2.70 3.85
N GLY A 524 -45.76 -1.40 3.53
CA GLY A 524 -46.93 -0.85 2.86
C GLY A 524 -47.12 -1.36 1.43
N THR A 525 -46.04 -1.53 0.66
CA THR A 525 -46.11 -2.17 -0.67
C THR A 525 -46.67 -3.59 -0.57
N MET A 526 -46.26 -4.35 0.44
CA MET A 526 -46.70 -5.72 0.64
C MET A 526 -48.17 -5.81 1.05
N PHE A 527 -48.64 -4.97 1.98
CA PHE A 527 -50.04 -5.00 2.40
C PHE A 527 -50.97 -4.33 1.40
N HIS A 528 -50.49 -3.36 0.61
CA HIS A 528 -51.23 -2.88 -0.55
C HIS A 528 -51.43 -4.00 -1.58
N TRP A 529 -50.42 -4.85 -1.81
CA TRP A 529 -50.58 -6.01 -2.69
C TRP A 529 -51.69 -6.94 -2.20
N VAL A 530 -51.75 -7.22 -0.89
CA VAL A 530 -52.81 -8.03 -0.28
C VAL A 530 -54.18 -7.40 -0.55
N ASP A 531 -54.35 -6.11 -0.26
CA ASP A 531 -55.62 -5.40 -0.50
C ASP A 531 -56.00 -5.40 -2.00
N LEU A 532 -55.01 -5.31 -2.91
CA LEU A 532 -55.23 -5.32 -4.36
C LEU A 532 -55.74 -6.69 -4.84
N VAL A 533 -55.18 -7.77 -4.32
CA VAL A 533 -55.61 -9.14 -4.67
C VAL A 533 -56.97 -9.45 -4.06
N GLU A 534 -57.21 -9.09 -2.79
CA GLU A 534 -58.51 -9.32 -2.12
C GLU A 534 -59.66 -8.55 -2.78
N SER A 535 -59.38 -7.41 -3.42
CA SER A 535 -60.37 -6.61 -4.14
C SER A 535 -60.48 -6.94 -5.64
N SER A 536 -59.62 -7.80 -6.17
CA SER A 536 -59.61 -8.16 -7.59
C SER A 536 -60.47 -9.39 -7.87
N THR A 537 -61.57 -9.21 -8.60
CA THR A 537 -62.43 -10.31 -9.08
C THR A 537 -61.78 -11.13 -10.18
N ASP A 538 -60.81 -10.55 -10.90
CA ASP A 538 -60.22 -11.12 -12.13
C ASP A 538 -59.12 -12.15 -11.86
N LEU A 539 -58.76 -12.37 -10.59
CA LEU A 539 -57.75 -13.34 -10.15
C LEU A 539 -58.36 -14.64 -9.60
N GLN A 540 -59.69 -14.74 -9.51
CA GLN A 540 -60.39 -15.95 -9.09
C GLN A 540 -60.72 -16.82 -10.31
N ASP A 541 -59.79 -17.69 -10.69
CA ASP A 541 -60.02 -18.77 -11.65
C ASP A 541 -59.74 -20.11 -10.96
N ASP A 542 -60.79 -20.79 -10.49
CA ASP A 542 -60.68 -22.08 -9.78
C ASP A 542 -60.11 -23.18 -10.70
N ASP A 543 -60.07 -22.97 -12.01
CA ASP A 543 -59.55 -23.90 -13.02
C ASP A 543 -58.09 -23.61 -13.45
N ASP A 544 -57.44 -22.54 -12.95
CA ASP A 544 -56.02 -22.24 -13.21
C ASP A 544 -55.09 -22.88 -12.15
N PRO A 545 -54.38 -23.98 -12.47
CA PRO A 545 -53.45 -24.60 -11.51
C PRO A 545 -52.12 -23.84 -11.36
N SER A 546 -51.85 -22.81 -12.17
CA SER A 546 -50.53 -22.15 -12.28
C SER A 546 -50.40 -20.84 -11.52
N ASN A 547 -51.50 -20.09 -11.34
CA ASN A 547 -51.51 -18.72 -10.81
C ASN A 547 -50.57 -17.76 -11.57
N ASP A 548 -50.30 -18.01 -12.85
CA ASP A 548 -49.29 -17.27 -13.63
C ASP A 548 -49.63 -15.77 -13.74
N LEU A 549 -50.91 -15.42 -13.82
CA LEU A 549 -51.38 -14.03 -13.87
C LEU A 549 -51.10 -13.29 -12.55
N GLU A 550 -51.47 -13.89 -11.41
CA GLU A 550 -51.20 -13.34 -10.08
C GLU A 550 -49.69 -13.15 -9.87
N ILE A 551 -48.87 -14.15 -10.22
CA ILE A 551 -47.41 -14.09 -10.10
C ILE A 551 -46.83 -12.97 -10.97
N THR A 552 -47.34 -12.79 -12.19
CA THR A 552 -46.88 -11.74 -13.11
C THR A 552 -47.22 -10.35 -12.55
N MET A 553 -48.46 -10.15 -12.10
CA MET A 553 -48.91 -8.92 -11.47
C MET A 553 -48.11 -8.62 -10.18
N MET A 554 -47.83 -9.64 -9.37
CA MET A 554 -47.02 -9.51 -8.16
C MET A 554 -45.60 -9.03 -8.52
N ARG A 555 -44.96 -9.68 -9.48
CA ARG A 555 -43.60 -9.30 -9.92
C ARG A 555 -43.56 -7.86 -10.44
N GLU A 556 -44.57 -7.43 -11.19
CA GLU A 556 -44.65 -6.05 -11.65
C GLU A 556 -44.84 -5.06 -10.49
N HIS A 557 -45.72 -5.38 -9.53
CA HIS A 557 -45.95 -4.57 -8.33
C HIS A 557 -44.70 -4.42 -7.46
N PHE A 558 -43.98 -5.51 -7.20
CA PHE A 558 -42.75 -5.49 -6.38
C PHE A 558 -41.52 -4.99 -7.14
N SER A 559 -41.55 -4.92 -8.48
CA SER A 559 -40.42 -4.42 -9.29
C SER A 559 -39.98 -3.00 -8.93
N TRP A 560 -40.89 -2.18 -8.39
CA TRP A 560 -40.59 -0.81 -7.95
C TRP A 560 -39.60 -0.74 -6.77
N ILE A 561 -39.48 -1.82 -6.00
CA ILE A 561 -38.57 -1.91 -4.85
C ILE A 561 -37.45 -2.96 -5.01
N SER A 562 -37.53 -3.81 -6.03
CA SER A 562 -36.59 -4.92 -6.26
C SER A 562 -35.85 -4.89 -7.60
N GLN A 563 -36.23 -4.06 -8.58
CA GLN A 563 -35.56 -4.03 -9.88
C GLN A 563 -34.47 -2.94 -9.95
N ASP A 564 -33.20 -3.35 -9.97
CA ASP A 564 -32.04 -2.43 -9.97
C ASP A 564 -31.97 -1.52 -11.21
N SER A 565 -32.44 -2.02 -12.36
CA SER A 565 -32.46 -1.26 -13.62
C SER A 565 -33.54 -0.18 -13.70
N ARG A 566 -34.46 -0.15 -12.73
CA ARG A 566 -35.57 0.80 -12.71
C ARG A 566 -35.16 2.06 -11.95
N ALA A 567 -35.21 3.20 -12.63
CA ALA A 567 -34.95 4.50 -12.02
C ALA A 567 -36.11 4.96 -11.12
N SER A 568 -36.35 4.31 -9.97
CA SER A 568 -37.39 4.68 -9.01
C SER A 568 -36.82 5.47 -7.81
N PRO A 569 -37.63 6.24 -7.07
CA PRO A 569 -37.20 6.88 -5.82
C PRO A 569 -36.64 5.89 -4.79
N PHE A 570 -37.16 4.65 -4.77
CA PHE A 570 -36.64 3.60 -3.89
C PHE A 570 -35.20 3.22 -4.27
N MET A 571 -34.92 3.16 -5.57
CA MET A 571 -33.58 2.86 -6.06
C MET A 571 -32.59 3.98 -5.68
N THR A 572 -32.99 5.25 -5.81
CA THR A 572 -32.18 6.41 -5.41
C THR A 572 -31.75 6.34 -3.94
N ILE A 573 -32.69 6.12 -3.01
CA ILE A 573 -32.35 6.04 -1.57
C ILE A 573 -31.53 4.77 -1.26
N ARG A 574 -31.67 3.71 -2.06
CA ARG A 574 -30.85 2.50 -1.93
C ARG A 574 -29.40 2.74 -2.36
N ASP A 575 -29.18 3.52 -3.40
CA ASP A 575 -27.83 3.93 -3.80
C ASP A 575 -27.20 4.85 -2.76
N TRP A 576 -27.99 5.74 -2.15
CA TRP A 576 -27.51 6.59 -1.05
C TRP A 576 -27.14 5.81 0.21
N ILE A 577 -27.90 4.79 0.64
CA ILE A 577 -27.53 3.98 1.81
C ILE A 577 -26.30 3.12 1.54
N ARG A 578 -26.13 2.61 0.30
CA ARG A 578 -24.90 1.90 -0.12
C ARG A 578 -23.69 2.83 -0.04
N LEU A 579 -23.79 4.03 -0.63
CA LEU A 579 -22.74 5.04 -0.59
C LEU A 579 -22.38 5.44 0.85
N ALA A 580 -23.38 5.68 1.71
CA ALA A 580 -23.17 6.03 3.11
C ALA A 580 -22.53 4.90 3.92
N SER A 581 -22.92 3.65 3.68
CA SER A 581 -22.36 2.48 4.35
C SER A 581 -20.87 2.30 4.03
N THR A 582 -20.45 2.58 2.80
CA THR A 582 -19.03 2.62 2.43
C THR A 582 -18.26 3.67 3.21
N VAL A 583 -18.85 4.84 3.49
CA VAL A 583 -18.23 5.87 4.34
C VAL A 583 -18.15 5.42 5.80
N ILE A 584 -19.23 4.84 6.35
CA ILE A 584 -19.28 4.37 7.75
C ILE A 584 -18.28 3.24 8.02
N MET A 585 -18.11 2.30 7.08
CA MET A 585 -17.11 1.23 7.21
C MET A 585 -15.69 1.79 7.31
N ASN A 586 -15.44 2.97 6.74
CA ASN A 586 -14.18 3.68 6.86
C ASN A 586 -14.06 4.51 8.17
N GLU A 587 -15.10 4.60 8.98
CA GLU A 587 -15.20 5.42 10.22
C GLU A 587 -15.38 4.61 11.53
N GLN A 588 -15.31 3.26 11.52
CA GLN A 588 -15.55 2.42 12.71
C GLN A 588 -14.60 2.69 13.91
N LEU A 589 -15.16 2.63 15.13
CA LEU A 589 -14.42 2.58 16.40
C LEU A 589 -13.63 1.27 16.51
N PRO A 590 -12.46 1.24 17.20
CA PRO A 590 -11.59 0.09 17.22
C PRO A 590 -12.25 -1.14 17.87
N ASP A 591 -12.01 -2.32 17.28
CA ASP A 591 -12.33 -3.63 17.88
C ASP A 591 -11.84 -3.72 19.34
N GLN A 592 -12.40 -4.65 20.15
CA GLN A 592 -11.86 -4.99 21.48
C GLN A 592 -10.41 -5.44 21.36
N THR A 593 -9.52 -4.46 21.41
CA THR A 593 -8.10 -4.62 21.11
C THR A 593 -7.34 -4.44 22.40
N HIS A 594 -6.66 -5.49 22.86
CA HIS A 594 -5.83 -5.41 24.05
C HIS A 594 -4.55 -6.22 23.87
N TRP A 595 -3.50 -5.77 24.53
CA TRP A 595 -2.29 -6.56 24.68
C TRP A 595 -2.57 -7.69 25.66
N ALA A 596 -2.35 -8.93 25.23
CA ALA A 596 -2.50 -10.12 26.07
C ALA A 596 -1.28 -10.36 26.97
N ASP A 597 -0.20 -9.61 26.79
CA ASP A 597 1.04 -9.70 27.55
C ASP A 597 1.59 -8.32 27.92
N SER A 598 2.46 -8.29 28.94
CA SER A 598 3.16 -7.07 29.39
C SER A 598 4.23 -6.59 28.41
N GLU A 599 4.80 -7.52 27.65
CA GLU A 599 5.87 -7.27 26.67
C GLU A 599 5.35 -6.70 25.34
N MET A 600 4.03 -6.57 25.18
CA MET A 600 3.37 -6.11 23.95
C MET A 600 3.76 -6.93 22.72
N THR A 601 3.86 -8.25 22.86
CA THR A 601 4.20 -9.17 21.78
C THR A 601 2.99 -9.94 21.22
N LYS A 602 1.85 -9.89 21.92
CA LYS A 602 0.60 -10.55 21.56
C LYS A 602 -0.58 -9.60 21.67
N LEU A 603 -1.19 -9.27 20.53
CA LEU A 603 -2.37 -8.41 20.41
C LEU A 603 -3.60 -9.28 20.14
N VAL A 604 -4.64 -9.13 20.94
CA VAL A 604 -5.95 -9.74 20.68
C VAL A 604 -6.83 -8.72 19.97
N VAL A 605 -7.43 -9.11 18.85
CA VAL A 605 -8.35 -8.28 18.05
C VAL A 605 -9.61 -9.13 17.82
N GLY A 606 -10.67 -8.88 18.59
CA GLY A 606 -11.86 -9.74 18.57
C GLY A 606 -11.55 -11.19 18.95
N SER A 607 -11.83 -12.14 18.05
CA SER A 607 -11.49 -13.56 18.23
C SER A 607 -10.08 -13.92 17.74
N ALA A 608 -9.40 -13.01 17.04
CA ALA A 608 -8.09 -13.24 16.47
C ALA A 608 -6.97 -12.85 17.45
N THR A 609 -5.84 -13.56 17.34
CA THR A 609 -4.62 -13.25 18.06
C THR A 609 -3.49 -13.00 17.07
N ILE A 610 -2.92 -11.80 17.10
CA ILE A 610 -1.77 -11.40 16.30
C ILE A 610 -0.55 -11.41 17.21
N THR A 611 0.53 -12.06 16.78
CA THR A 611 1.81 -12.06 17.51
C THR A 611 2.91 -11.40 16.70
N ILE A 612 3.88 -10.76 17.36
CA ILE A 612 5.07 -10.21 16.70
C ILE A 612 5.83 -11.32 15.95
N PHE A 613 5.94 -12.51 16.54
CA PHE A 613 6.52 -13.67 15.86
C PHE A 613 5.72 -14.06 14.61
N GLY A 614 4.40 -14.06 14.69
CA GLY A 614 3.51 -14.30 13.55
C GLY A 614 3.75 -13.30 12.42
N ILE A 615 3.82 -11.99 12.74
CA ILE A 615 4.13 -10.94 11.76
C ILE A 615 5.51 -11.16 11.12
N GLN A 616 6.54 -11.44 11.92
CA GLN A 616 7.89 -11.72 11.42
C GLN A 616 7.91 -12.94 10.50
N LYS A 617 7.20 -14.01 10.87
CA LYS A 617 7.07 -15.23 10.06
C LYS A 617 6.35 -14.93 8.75
N SER A 618 5.23 -14.19 8.79
CA SER A 618 4.48 -13.81 7.60
C SER A 618 5.32 -12.95 6.65
N LEU A 619 6.03 -11.93 7.14
CA LEU A 619 6.92 -11.11 6.31
C LEU A 619 8.02 -11.95 5.64
N ARG A 620 8.57 -12.96 6.32
CA ARG A 620 9.58 -13.89 5.76
C ARG A 620 8.99 -14.83 4.71
N ILE A 621 7.75 -15.30 4.91
CA ILE A 621 7.04 -16.12 3.93
C ILE A 621 6.75 -15.28 2.69
N VAL A 622 6.18 -14.09 2.86
CA VAL A 622 5.80 -13.21 1.74
C VAL A 622 7.00 -12.78 0.91
N ILE A 623 8.13 -12.39 1.51
CA ILE A 623 9.33 -12.04 0.71
C ILE A 623 9.87 -13.23 -0.09
N THR A 624 9.71 -14.46 0.42
CA THR A 624 10.11 -15.67 -0.29
C THR A 624 9.14 -15.96 -1.45
N SER A 625 7.83 -15.88 -1.19
CA SER A 625 6.79 -16.01 -2.22
C SER A 625 6.94 -14.95 -3.31
N LEU A 626 7.23 -13.71 -2.95
CA LEU A 626 7.44 -12.60 -3.88
C LEU A 626 8.57 -12.90 -4.87
N ARG A 627 9.68 -13.48 -4.41
CA ARG A 627 10.78 -13.89 -5.29
C ARG A 627 10.34 -14.97 -6.27
N THR A 628 9.62 -15.99 -5.80
CA THR A 628 9.08 -17.08 -6.64
C THR A 628 8.09 -16.54 -7.67
N SER A 629 7.17 -15.66 -7.27
CA SER A 629 6.21 -15.04 -8.19
C SER A 629 6.91 -14.17 -9.23
N PHE A 630 7.95 -13.42 -8.87
CA PHE A 630 8.77 -12.69 -9.85
C PHE A 630 9.46 -13.62 -10.85
N GLN A 631 10.01 -14.75 -10.39
CA GLN A 631 10.63 -15.74 -11.29
C GLN A 631 9.60 -16.34 -12.26
N ASN A 632 8.41 -16.66 -11.76
CA ASN A 632 7.31 -17.16 -12.58
C ASN A 632 6.82 -16.11 -13.58
N LEU A 633 6.75 -14.84 -13.19
CA LEU A 633 6.33 -13.74 -14.06
C LEU A 633 7.34 -13.45 -15.18
N LEU A 634 8.64 -13.56 -14.89
CA LEU A 634 9.71 -13.27 -15.85
C LEU A 634 10.01 -14.40 -16.82
N LYS A 635 9.74 -15.67 -16.45
CA LYS A 635 9.93 -16.92 -17.22
C LYS A 635 10.64 -16.74 -18.57
N GLY A 636 11.97 -16.83 -18.57
CA GLY A 636 12.82 -16.70 -19.77
C GLY A 636 13.45 -15.32 -19.98
N CYS A 637 13.03 -14.29 -19.23
CA CYS A 637 13.65 -12.97 -19.26
C CYS A 637 14.68 -12.82 -18.13
N ASN A 638 15.85 -12.26 -18.47
CA ASN A 638 16.83 -11.83 -17.47
C ASN A 638 16.79 -10.30 -17.36
N LEU A 639 16.51 -9.80 -16.16
CA LEU A 639 16.59 -8.37 -15.89
C LEU A 639 18.05 -7.94 -15.82
N PRO A 640 18.39 -6.73 -16.32
CA PRO A 640 19.75 -6.21 -16.22
C PRO A 640 20.21 -6.10 -14.76
N ASP A 641 21.50 -6.31 -14.52
CA ASP A 641 22.11 -5.98 -13.24
C ASP A 641 21.92 -4.49 -12.97
N PHE A 642 21.30 -4.17 -11.83
CA PHE A 642 21.05 -2.81 -11.41
C PHE A 642 21.95 -2.45 -10.23
N LEU A 643 22.62 -1.30 -10.31
CA LEU A 643 23.45 -0.76 -9.24
C LEU A 643 22.72 0.36 -8.48
N PRO A 644 22.09 0.07 -7.32
CA PRO A 644 21.36 1.04 -6.51
C PRO A 644 22.07 2.36 -6.22
N SER A 645 23.39 2.29 -6.07
CA SER A 645 24.24 3.43 -5.74
C SER A 645 24.47 4.40 -6.90
N GLU A 646 24.25 3.95 -8.13
CA GLU A 646 24.49 4.75 -9.33
C GLU A 646 23.25 5.52 -9.78
N LEU A 647 22.06 5.00 -9.43
CA LEU A 647 20.81 5.71 -9.69
C LEU A 647 20.74 7.01 -8.89
N ARG A 648 20.55 8.11 -9.62
CA ARG A 648 20.36 9.45 -9.06
C ARG A 648 18.97 9.94 -9.32
N ASP A 649 18.35 10.50 -8.29
CA ASP A 649 17.04 11.12 -8.36
C ASP A 649 17.10 12.53 -7.77
N ASP A 650 16.79 13.54 -8.58
CA ASP A 650 16.60 14.90 -8.08
C ASP A 650 15.19 15.05 -7.48
N SER A 651 15.09 15.14 -6.16
CA SER A 651 13.80 15.33 -5.47
C SER A 651 13.24 16.74 -5.64
N ARG A 652 14.04 17.70 -6.09
CA ARG A 652 13.59 19.07 -6.35
C ARG A 652 13.02 19.22 -7.74
N ASN A 653 13.18 18.21 -8.60
CA ASN A 653 12.63 18.24 -9.94
C ASN A 653 11.11 18.01 -9.88
N ILE A 654 10.38 19.09 -10.15
CA ILE A 654 8.92 19.18 -10.21
C ILE A 654 8.40 19.21 -11.66
N LYS A 655 9.26 18.97 -12.67
CA LYS A 655 8.84 18.94 -14.06
C LYS A 655 7.73 17.91 -14.23
N LEU A 656 6.70 18.28 -15.01
CA LEU A 656 5.58 17.40 -15.33
C LEU A 656 6.10 16.04 -15.84
N HIS A 657 5.47 14.96 -15.39
CA HIS A 657 5.80 13.56 -15.69
C HIS A 657 7.16 13.05 -15.20
N TYR A 658 7.98 13.87 -14.54
CA TYR A 658 9.27 13.42 -14.02
C TYR A 658 9.10 12.41 -12.87
N ASN A 659 9.92 11.38 -12.88
CA ASN A 659 10.13 10.43 -11.79
C ASN A 659 11.59 9.96 -11.75
N TYR A 660 11.93 9.09 -10.79
CA TYR A 660 13.30 8.60 -10.64
C TYR A 660 13.78 7.71 -11.80
N LEU A 661 12.87 7.14 -12.60
CA LEU A 661 13.17 6.33 -13.79
C LEU A 661 13.39 7.19 -15.05
N VAL A 662 12.88 8.43 -15.07
CA VAL A 662 13.12 9.40 -16.16
C VAL A 662 14.51 10.03 -16.03
N ALA A 663 15.04 10.10 -14.81
CA ALA A 663 16.32 10.72 -14.48
C ALA A 663 17.56 9.88 -14.79
N SER A 664 17.41 8.62 -15.22
CA SER A 664 18.56 7.77 -15.47
C SER A 664 19.15 8.04 -16.85
N GLU A 665 20.19 8.87 -16.90
CA GLU A 665 21.23 8.86 -17.96
C GLU A 665 21.91 7.47 -18.10
N ASN A 666 21.50 6.46 -17.33
CA ASN A 666 21.94 5.08 -17.44
C ASN A 666 21.18 4.38 -18.57
N GLN A 667 21.88 4.07 -19.66
CA GLN A 667 21.46 3.20 -20.77
C GLN A 667 21.04 1.77 -20.36
N GLN A 668 20.94 1.47 -19.07
CA GLN A 668 20.64 0.15 -18.51
C GLN A 668 19.14 -0.17 -18.46
N MET A 669 18.25 0.83 -18.64
CA MET A 669 16.81 0.67 -18.47
C MET A 669 16.07 0.64 -19.81
N CYS A 670 15.89 -0.55 -20.39
CA CYS A 670 14.99 -0.76 -21.52
C CYS A 670 13.57 -0.99 -20.97
N ARG A 671 12.68 0.01 -21.12
CA ARG A 671 11.30 0.00 -20.56
C ARG A 671 10.47 -1.20 -21.00
N LEU A 672 10.75 -1.77 -22.17
CA LEU A 672 10.07 -2.93 -22.74
C LEU A 672 10.95 -4.18 -22.77
N LYS A 673 11.97 -4.27 -21.90
CA LYS A 673 12.93 -5.39 -21.86
C LYS A 673 12.27 -6.76 -21.79
N ILE A 674 11.24 -6.91 -20.97
CA ILE A 674 10.52 -8.19 -20.82
C ILE A 674 9.85 -8.58 -22.14
N LEU A 675 9.15 -7.63 -22.77
CA LEU A 675 8.50 -7.85 -24.06
C LEU A 675 9.52 -8.18 -25.15
N ARG A 676 10.64 -7.44 -25.20
CA ARG A 676 11.75 -7.68 -26.12
C ARG A 676 12.29 -9.10 -25.98
N ASP A 677 12.56 -9.54 -24.76
CA ASP A 677 13.07 -10.89 -24.50
C ASP A 677 12.07 -11.97 -24.93
N TRP A 678 10.76 -11.75 -24.73
CA TRP A 678 9.74 -12.67 -25.22
C TRP A 678 9.70 -12.73 -26.74
N CYS A 679 9.80 -11.59 -27.43
CA CYS A 679 9.89 -11.57 -28.90
C CYS A 679 11.13 -12.35 -29.38
N LEU A 680 12.30 -12.11 -28.77
CA LEU A 680 13.58 -12.67 -29.24
C LEU A 680 13.82 -14.14 -28.85
N HIS A 681 13.18 -14.63 -27.78
CA HIS A 681 13.44 -15.98 -27.24
C HIS A 681 12.23 -16.92 -27.33
N GLY A 682 11.36 -16.72 -28.32
CA GLY A 682 10.30 -17.68 -28.65
C GLY A 682 9.06 -17.62 -27.76
N ASN A 683 8.72 -16.45 -27.22
CA ASN A 683 7.49 -16.18 -26.47
C ASN A 683 7.28 -17.15 -25.29
N THR A 684 8.27 -17.23 -24.41
CA THR A 684 8.31 -18.18 -23.27
C THR A 684 7.13 -18.09 -22.29
N MET A 685 6.49 -16.92 -22.20
CA MET A 685 5.26 -16.71 -21.41
C MET A 685 3.97 -17.01 -22.18
N GLY A 686 4.02 -17.11 -23.51
CA GLY A 686 2.84 -17.33 -24.35
C GLY A 686 1.91 -16.12 -24.45
N VAL A 687 2.36 -14.93 -24.05
CA VAL A 687 1.55 -13.70 -24.05
C VAL A 687 1.40 -13.10 -25.45
N LEU A 688 2.38 -13.31 -26.35
CA LEU A 688 2.22 -12.95 -27.76
C LEU A 688 1.35 -13.99 -28.47
N SER A 689 0.58 -13.57 -29.47
CA SER A 689 -0.18 -14.48 -30.33
C SER A 689 0.76 -15.42 -31.09
N ARG A 690 0.29 -16.62 -31.45
CA ARG A 690 1.14 -17.62 -32.14
C ARG A 690 1.63 -17.15 -33.51
N ASN A 691 0.90 -16.23 -34.12
CA ASN A 691 1.18 -15.63 -35.41
C ASN A 691 1.66 -14.18 -35.29
N TRP A 692 2.22 -13.77 -34.14
CA TRP A 692 2.65 -12.39 -33.93
C TRP A 692 3.70 -11.92 -34.97
N GLU A 693 4.57 -12.83 -35.45
CA GLU A 693 5.54 -12.53 -36.52
C GLU A 693 4.84 -12.14 -37.83
N GLU A 694 3.70 -12.78 -38.15
CA GLU A 694 2.88 -12.46 -39.32
C GLU A 694 2.13 -11.14 -39.14
N VAL A 695 1.66 -10.86 -37.91
CA VAL A 695 1.01 -9.57 -37.57
C VAL A 695 1.97 -8.41 -37.82
N MET A 696 3.24 -8.56 -37.44
CA MET A 696 4.28 -7.56 -37.64
C MET A 696 4.75 -7.43 -39.10
N SER A 697 4.59 -8.50 -39.89
CA SER A 697 5.00 -8.53 -41.30
C SER A 697 3.97 -7.88 -42.25
N ASN A 698 2.83 -7.41 -41.73
CA ASN A 698 1.80 -6.71 -42.52
C ASN A 698 2.18 -5.23 -42.74
N ASP A 699 1.72 -4.66 -43.87
CA ASP A 699 1.90 -3.23 -44.18
C ASP A 699 1.27 -2.29 -43.13
N VAL A 700 0.24 -2.78 -42.40
CA VAL A 700 -0.39 -2.09 -41.28
C VAL A 700 -0.37 -3.03 -40.07
N VAL A 701 0.32 -2.63 -39.00
CA VAL A 701 0.47 -3.42 -37.77
C VAL A 701 -0.80 -3.28 -36.92
N ASP A 702 -1.52 -4.39 -36.76
CA ASP A 702 -2.68 -4.48 -35.88
C ASP A 702 -2.24 -4.93 -34.47
N LEU A 703 -1.97 -3.95 -33.61
CA LEU A 703 -1.46 -4.18 -32.25
C LEU A 703 -2.42 -4.95 -31.34
N GLU A 704 -3.73 -5.01 -31.65
CA GLU A 704 -4.69 -5.81 -30.90
C GLU A 704 -4.43 -7.31 -31.10
N LYS A 705 -4.02 -7.70 -32.31
CA LYS A 705 -3.71 -9.09 -32.69
C LYS A 705 -2.33 -9.55 -32.24
N LEU A 706 -1.52 -8.66 -31.67
CA LEU A 706 -0.21 -8.99 -31.12
C LEU A 706 -0.31 -9.91 -29.90
N TRP A 707 -1.41 -9.83 -29.16
CA TRP A 707 -1.56 -10.46 -27.84
C TRP A 707 -2.41 -11.73 -27.89
N TYR A 708 -2.09 -12.69 -27.02
CA TYR A 708 -2.94 -13.83 -26.73
C TYR A 708 -3.69 -13.60 -25.41
N SER A 709 -4.99 -13.27 -25.51
CA SER A 709 -5.74 -12.71 -24.40
C SER A 709 -5.77 -13.54 -23.11
N PRO A 710 -5.97 -14.88 -23.15
CA PRO A 710 -5.97 -15.68 -21.92
C PRO A 710 -4.63 -15.65 -21.18
N ALA A 711 -3.51 -15.66 -21.91
CA ALA A 711 -2.19 -15.57 -21.29
C ALA A 711 -1.88 -14.17 -20.76
N CYS A 712 -2.40 -13.12 -21.41
CA CYS A 712 -2.27 -11.75 -20.92
C CYS A 712 -3.03 -11.56 -19.60
N TRP A 713 -4.26 -12.07 -19.47
CA TRP A 713 -5.02 -12.03 -18.21
C TRP A 713 -4.28 -12.75 -17.08
N ASN A 714 -3.84 -13.99 -17.32
CA ASN A 714 -3.06 -14.73 -16.32
C ASN A 714 -1.79 -13.98 -15.92
N TRP A 715 -1.10 -13.34 -16.87
CA TRP A 715 0.10 -12.56 -16.59
C TRP A 715 -0.19 -11.29 -15.78
N LEU A 716 -1.31 -10.60 -16.07
CA LEU A 716 -1.76 -9.43 -15.31
C LEU A 716 -2.14 -9.81 -13.88
N GLU A 717 -2.83 -10.93 -13.67
CA GLU A 717 -3.14 -11.47 -12.33
C GLU A 717 -1.85 -11.76 -11.54
N MET A 718 -0.87 -12.41 -12.16
CA MET A 718 0.45 -12.65 -11.54
C MET A 718 1.18 -11.35 -11.16
N ALA A 719 1.03 -10.29 -11.97
CA ALA A 719 1.61 -9.00 -11.71
C ALA A 719 0.91 -8.26 -10.55
N ASP A 720 -0.41 -8.42 -10.42
CA ASP A 720 -1.18 -7.87 -9.31
C ASP A 720 -0.87 -8.60 -7.99
N GLU A 721 -0.74 -9.94 -8.00
CA GLU A 721 -0.28 -10.71 -6.83
C GLU A 721 1.08 -10.21 -6.31
N ILE A 722 2.01 -9.90 -7.23
CA ILE A 722 3.31 -9.30 -6.88
C ILE A 722 3.14 -7.95 -6.21
N LEU A 723 2.27 -7.09 -6.75
CA LEU A 723 2.02 -5.76 -6.19
C LEU A 723 1.35 -5.85 -4.82
N GLU A 724 0.40 -6.77 -4.62
CA GLU A 724 -0.23 -7.05 -3.33
C GLU A 724 0.79 -7.48 -2.27
N MET A 725 1.70 -8.39 -2.64
CA MET A 725 2.78 -8.82 -1.75
C MET A 725 3.74 -7.67 -1.41
N ILE A 726 4.12 -6.85 -2.39
CA ILE A 726 4.96 -5.66 -2.17
C ILE A 726 4.25 -4.69 -1.22
N TYR A 727 2.95 -4.44 -1.45
CA TYR A 727 2.13 -3.56 -0.63
C TYR A 727 2.02 -4.06 0.81
N TYR A 728 1.71 -5.36 1.01
CA TYR A 728 1.67 -5.98 2.34
C TYR A 728 3.01 -5.79 3.08
N MET A 729 4.14 -6.04 2.42
CA MET A 729 5.45 -5.87 3.02
C MET A 729 5.80 -4.42 3.36
N TYR A 730 5.41 -3.48 2.51
CA TYR A 730 5.52 -2.05 2.79
C TYR A 730 4.67 -1.67 4.01
N HIS A 731 3.40 -2.03 3.99
CA HIS A 731 2.39 -1.59 4.96
C HIS A 731 2.61 -2.20 6.35
N VAL A 732 3.08 -3.44 6.43
CA VAL A 732 3.34 -4.16 7.69
C VAL A 732 4.80 -4.05 8.13
N GLY A 733 5.76 -4.03 7.20
CA GLY A 733 7.18 -4.23 7.50
C GLY A 733 8.04 -2.97 7.52
N CYS A 734 7.62 -1.85 6.93
CA CYS A 734 8.48 -0.68 6.71
C CYS A 734 8.20 0.52 7.64
N GLY A 735 7.46 0.30 8.73
CA GLY A 735 7.11 1.33 9.72
C GLY A 735 5.61 1.58 9.72
N GLN A 736 5.17 2.72 10.27
CA GLN A 736 3.75 3.08 10.17
C GLN A 736 3.36 3.18 8.67
N PRO A 737 2.20 2.70 8.24
CA PRO A 737 1.71 2.98 6.90
C PRO A 737 1.09 4.39 6.84
N ALA A 738 0.89 4.92 5.63
CA ALA A 738 0.05 6.09 5.45
C ALA A 738 -1.43 5.65 5.61
N ARG A 739 -2.35 6.61 5.77
CA ARG A 739 -3.78 6.23 5.79
C ARG A 739 -4.18 5.71 4.42
N GLY A 740 -5.17 4.80 4.35
CA GLY A 740 -5.62 4.22 3.07
C GLY A 740 -5.81 5.25 1.95
N THR A 741 -6.45 6.40 2.25
CA THR A 741 -6.62 7.50 1.29
C THR A 741 -5.31 8.19 0.86
N GLU A 742 -4.34 8.33 1.77
CA GLU A 742 -3.00 8.86 1.47
C GLU A 742 -2.19 7.86 0.63
N GLU A 743 -2.44 6.55 0.77
CA GLU A 743 -1.77 5.48 0.00
C GLU A 743 -2.36 5.31 -1.40
N THR A 744 -3.68 5.37 -1.55
CA THR A 744 -4.36 5.29 -2.87
C THR A 744 -4.01 6.44 -3.79
N CYS A 745 -3.64 7.59 -3.23
CA CYS A 745 -3.25 8.78 -4.00
C CYS A 745 -1.74 8.90 -4.23
N MET A 746 -0.94 7.85 -3.97
CA MET A 746 0.50 7.91 -4.20
C MET A 746 0.83 7.97 -5.69
N LEU A 747 1.53 9.03 -6.07
CA LEU A 747 1.97 9.29 -7.42
C LEU A 747 3.37 8.74 -7.66
N ILE A 748 3.56 8.00 -8.74
CA ILE A 748 4.88 7.54 -9.18
C ILE A 748 5.65 8.68 -9.88
N ARG A 749 4.94 9.55 -10.59
CA ARG A 749 5.47 10.69 -11.35
C ARG A 749 4.81 11.99 -10.96
N ASN A 750 5.49 13.11 -11.21
CA ASN A 750 4.91 14.43 -10.99
C ASN A 750 3.72 14.64 -11.92
N LEU A 751 2.63 15.15 -11.37
CA LEU A 751 1.49 15.71 -12.11
C LEU A 751 1.54 17.24 -12.01
N ASP A 752 0.66 17.90 -12.75
CA ASP A 752 0.41 19.34 -12.65
C ASP A 752 -0.13 19.73 -11.27
N SER A 753 -1.00 18.87 -10.72
CA SER A 753 -1.72 19.06 -9.45
C SER A 753 -0.92 18.64 -8.22
N ALA A 754 0.06 17.76 -8.35
CA ALA A 754 0.84 17.26 -7.21
C ALA A 754 2.21 16.66 -7.60
N PRO A 755 3.24 16.79 -6.75
CA PRO A 755 4.52 16.11 -6.94
C PRO A 755 4.40 14.61 -6.67
N ARG A 756 5.32 13.82 -7.22
CA ARG A 756 5.41 12.38 -6.96
C ARG A 756 5.60 12.06 -5.47
N ASN A 757 5.25 10.84 -5.09
CA ASN A 757 5.44 10.29 -3.76
C ASN A 757 6.58 9.26 -3.70
N VAL A 758 7.01 8.71 -4.84
CA VAL A 758 8.08 7.71 -4.93
C VAL A 758 9.41 8.37 -5.28
N TYR A 759 10.42 8.19 -4.42
CA TYR A 759 11.75 8.77 -4.57
C TYR A 759 12.84 7.73 -4.40
N TRP A 760 13.97 7.92 -5.08
CA TRP A 760 15.18 7.13 -4.85
C TRP A 760 16.16 7.88 -3.94
N ARG A 761 16.46 7.32 -2.77
CA ARG A 761 17.30 7.96 -1.74
C ARG A 761 18.23 6.94 -1.09
N CYS A 762 19.53 7.24 -1.10
CA CYS A 762 20.56 6.43 -0.44
C CYS A 762 20.53 4.94 -0.85
N GLY A 763 20.29 4.64 -2.14
CA GLY A 763 20.23 3.28 -2.68
C GLY A 763 18.97 2.51 -2.33
N ARG A 764 17.90 3.19 -1.91
CA ARG A 764 16.60 2.60 -1.54
C ARG A 764 15.46 3.48 -2.01
N ILE A 765 14.26 2.91 -2.08
CA ILE A 765 13.04 3.67 -2.32
C ILE A 765 12.59 4.30 -1.00
N MET A 766 12.32 5.60 -1.07
CA MET A 766 11.65 6.37 -0.04
C MET A 766 10.28 6.80 -0.58
N LEU A 767 9.23 6.46 0.15
CA LEU A 767 7.87 6.92 -0.09
C LEU A 767 7.62 8.14 0.81
N GLN A 768 7.17 9.24 0.21
CA GLN A 768 6.82 10.45 0.94
C GLN A 768 5.34 10.79 0.75
N THR A 769 4.59 10.80 1.84
CA THR A 769 3.22 11.32 1.90
C THR A 769 3.16 12.57 2.79
N TRP A 770 2.02 13.25 2.80
CA TRP A 770 1.81 14.45 3.61
C TRP A 770 0.79 14.15 4.70
N TYR A 771 1.16 14.38 5.96
CA TYR A 771 0.31 14.09 7.11
C TYR A 771 -0.61 15.27 7.43
N HIS A 772 -1.92 15.03 7.37
CA HIS A 772 -2.96 16.07 7.43
C HIS A 772 -3.50 16.38 8.85
N LYS A 773 -3.19 15.58 9.88
CA LYS A 773 -3.86 15.65 11.21
C LYS A 773 -3.62 16.94 12.02
N GLY A 774 -2.72 17.83 11.58
CA GLY A 774 -2.47 19.15 12.19
C GLY A 774 -2.69 20.33 11.25
N GLN A 775 -3.06 20.09 9.99
CA GLN A 775 -3.12 21.11 8.94
C GLN A 775 -4.20 22.17 9.23
N ASN A 776 -5.30 21.78 9.89
CA ASN A 776 -6.34 22.71 10.32
C ASN A 776 -5.90 23.68 11.43
N ILE A 777 -4.81 23.37 12.15
CA ILE A 777 -4.31 24.19 13.26
C ILE A 777 -3.08 25.02 12.82
N THR A 778 -2.21 24.44 11.98
CA THR A 778 -0.92 25.07 11.62
C THR A 778 -0.87 25.58 10.18
N HIS A 779 -1.90 25.33 9.37
CA HIS A 779 -1.91 25.53 7.91
C HIS A 779 -0.72 24.89 7.17
N ARG A 780 -0.03 23.93 7.80
CA ARG A 780 1.17 23.28 7.28
C ARG A 780 1.09 21.77 7.43
N SER A 781 1.15 21.05 6.32
CA SER A 781 1.26 19.60 6.30
C SER A 781 2.69 19.17 6.64
N LYS A 782 2.83 18.10 7.43
CA LYS A 782 4.15 17.54 7.76
C LYS A 782 4.48 16.40 6.80
N PRO A 783 5.69 16.38 6.18
CA PRO A 783 6.08 15.26 5.35
C PRO A 783 6.25 14.01 6.22
N ARG A 784 5.77 12.88 5.70
CA ARG A 784 5.90 11.56 6.27
C ARG A 784 6.72 10.73 5.31
N GLN A 785 7.88 10.25 5.76
CA GLN A 785 8.81 9.50 4.93
C GLN A 785 8.93 8.07 5.44
N VAL A 786 8.74 7.11 4.55
CA VAL A 786 8.94 5.68 4.80
C VAL A 786 10.02 5.18 3.86
N TYR A 787 11.05 4.54 4.42
CA TYR A 787 12.09 3.88 3.63
C TYR A 787 11.75 2.40 3.52
N LEU A 788 11.74 1.89 2.30
CA LEU A 788 11.64 0.45 2.08
C LEU A 788 12.96 -0.23 2.47
N SER A 789 12.90 -1.52 2.77
CA SER A 789 14.11 -2.34 2.89
C SER A 789 14.86 -2.35 1.55
N GLY A 790 16.16 -2.63 1.56
CA GLY A 790 16.95 -2.68 0.32
C GLY A 790 16.39 -3.73 -0.65
N GLU A 791 15.95 -4.87 -0.13
CA GLU A 791 15.34 -5.92 -0.94
C GLU A 791 13.98 -5.50 -1.51
N LEU A 792 13.09 -4.96 -0.69
CA LEU A 792 11.78 -4.51 -1.16
C LEU A 792 11.90 -3.34 -2.14
N SER A 793 12.89 -2.45 -1.95
CA SER A 793 13.22 -1.39 -2.90
C SER A 793 13.57 -1.96 -4.27
N MET A 794 14.33 -3.06 -4.31
CA MET A 794 14.69 -3.72 -5.56
C MET A 794 13.50 -4.41 -6.22
N GLN A 795 12.63 -5.06 -5.45
CA GLN A 795 11.43 -5.68 -6.00
C GLN A 795 10.46 -4.65 -6.57
N LEU A 796 10.19 -3.57 -5.83
CA LEU A 796 9.36 -2.47 -6.33
C LEU A 796 10.02 -1.75 -7.52
N HIS A 797 11.35 -1.59 -7.51
CA HIS A 797 12.07 -1.08 -8.68
C HIS A 797 11.85 -1.96 -9.91
N ASN A 798 12.07 -3.27 -9.79
CA ASN A 798 11.90 -4.21 -10.90
C ASN A 798 10.46 -4.19 -11.43
N TYR A 799 9.48 -4.11 -10.53
CA TYR A 799 8.07 -3.95 -10.90
C TYR A 799 7.86 -2.66 -11.71
N LEU A 800 8.21 -1.50 -11.15
CA LEU A 800 7.97 -0.19 -11.77
C LEU A 800 8.74 0.02 -13.08
N ALA A 801 9.93 -0.56 -13.17
CA ALA A 801 10.84 -0.38 -14.31
C ALA A 801 10.53 -1.29 -15.49
N TYR A 802 10.12 -2.53 -15.24
CA TYR A 802 10.05 -3.56 -16.28
C TYR A 802 8.68 -4.22 -16.41
N VAL A 803 7.94 -4.40 -15.31
CA VAL A 803 6.61 -5.03 -15.33
C VAL A 803 5.52 -4.01 -15.65
N ARG A 804 5.50 -2.89 -14.91
CA ARG A 804 4.46 -1.85 -15.05
C ARG A 804 4.36 -1.26 -16.45
N PRO A 805 5.46 -0.99 -17.19
CA PRO A 805 5.36 -0.51 -18.57
C PRO A 805 4.63 -1.49 -19.50
N VAL A 806 4.89 -2.79 -19.36
CA VAL A 806 4.22 -3.83 -20.15
C VAL A 806 2.75 -3.96 -19.74
N GLN A 807 2.41 -3.87 -18.45
CA GLN A 807 1.01 -3.82 -18.00
C GLN A 807 0.25 -2.64 -18.63
N MET A 808 0.82 -1.44 -18.59
CA MET A 808 0.20 -0.24 -19.18
C MET A 808 -0.02 -0.37 -20.68
N LEU A 809 0.87 -1.08 -21.37
CA LEU A 809 0.75 -1.36 -22.79
C LEU A 809 -0.41 -2.32 -23.08
N VAL A 810 -0.50 -3.43 -22.34
CA VAL A 810 -1.58 -4.41 -22.47
C VAL A 810 -2.94 -3.77 -22.17
N PHE A 811 -3.03 -2.93 -21.13
CA PHE A 811 -4.29 -2.25 -20.77
C PHE A 811 -4.74 -1.21 -21.82
N ASN A 812 -3.82 -0.42 -22.37
CA ASN A 812 -4.17 0.58 -23.40
C ASN A 812 -4.63 -0.06 -24.70
N LEU A 813 -3.96 -1.13 -25.14
CA LEU A 813 -4.28 -1.80 -26.40
C LEU A 813 -5.62 -2.57 -26.36
N TRP A 814 -6.24 -2.69 -25.18
CA TRP A 814 -7.58 -3.29 -25.01
C TRP A 814 -8.66 -2.29 -24.57
N GLY A 815 -8.37 -0.99 -24.56
CA GLY A 815 -9.36 0.05 -24.23
C GLY A 815 -9.85 0.03 -22.78
N LEU A 816 -9.01 -0.44 -21.84
CA LEU A 816 -9.32 -0.53 -20.40
C LEU A 816 -8.81 0.68 -19.59
N VAL A 817 -8.28 1.72 -20.23
CA VAL A 817 -7.79 2.96 -19.58
C VAL A 817 -8.44 4.18 -20.19
#